data_AF-A0A929APT2-F1
#
_entry.id   AF-A0A929APT2-F1
#
_cell.length_a   1.000
_cell.length_b   1.000
_cell.length_c   1.000
_cell.angle_alpha   90.00
_cell.angle_beta   90.00
_cell.angle_gamma   90.00
#
_symmetry.space_group_name_H-M   'P 1'
#
loop_
_entity.id
_entity.type
_entity.pdbx_description
1 polymer ?
#
loop_
_entity_poly.entity_id
_entity_poly.type
_entity_poly.pdbx_seq_one_letter_code
_entity_poly.pdbx_strand_id
1 'polypeptide(L)'
;MATHTVTTKADSGTGSLRAAIAIAQAGDRIKFDSSLANKTIQLTSGQLGIDKNLIIDGKQASGLTISGNNASRVFFIQGDPPWVPVDVTLKNLIIANGKTNGKGEDGAGAGLWTESYTKLTLENTEFKNNHANGEGGGAIFAGWRSTNTVINSKFEGNSSSGNGTSGKSERGGGAIAVKSESSTTVEDSEFTGNSGINGGAINTLLGGLKVENSTFVKNDSTPGGSIGPHTMGYGGAIYTDGASATTGSSTSGKIEIRDSRFDGNTGAGQGGALFLFAYAGDKVMIENSTIINNQVVKDVKGDALGGGLRHGNSELIVRNTTFAYNQALVQGGGLWVGETSPVTIDNSTFYGNKAESTDGKSGLGGAILLANGSNPTKISNTTIAENYAGFQGGGFWGGGSSTTLKNTLVADNFANNGGNNWNIFHHTGKIFSDGGGNFQSFEPNPNDTKITAGAKLIDPKLVGSFEDNGSAVQTPPLSGNPLVTGGAKPIALLGGVKGLSDNNRSNTDTDNSISTTLPILSKSEEDVFLVEGNPGFVQLQFNLIESKTDIVNEVGFFIVDNNSGSVNGIAPSEEGYLEAAMSQSQVIFSALPSDEFPNLSFTRQLSLEVGQKIGFYLVQNSTTDAVLSDLAAGRTPAPVFFAPPSANGDGFDHLQVSELSNNTFNLAWEDTVGENSADFNDLVLSVQVTNDNQVPGTQIQGGQAGEVMELRDNLTGLVPAEFVVNSKAIYDNTFGFYIVDNVTGRIGNLNPGAPGYAEAAISQRLDLEAGLPAGKIIAPFLIADGTAEEFLAENPNNQYGQGVQAYFVYLGANPDGKDHVRLLGDNTFAFEDKLDGGDLDYNDLIVEVSLG
;
A
#
# COMPACT_ATOMS: atom_id res chain seq x y z
N MET A 1 13.52 -15.18 39.06
CA MET A 1 13.53 -15.12 37.59
C MET A 1 14.79 -15.80 37.10
N ALA A 2 14.69 -17.09 36.79
CA ALA A 2 15.71 -17.82 36.06
C ALA A 2 15.53 -17.58 34.54
N THR A 3 16.59 -17.87 33.77
CA THR A 3 16.53 -17.87 32.30
C THR A 3 16.74 -19.29 31.80
N HIS A 4 15.81 -19.78 30.98
CA HIS A 4 15.89 -21.07 30.29
C HIS A 4 16.23 -20.83 28.82
N THR A 5 17.09 -21.65 28.24
CA THR A 5 17.50 -21.52 26.83
C THR A 5 17.01 -22.71 26.02
N VAL A 6 16.26 -22.42 24.95
CA VAL A 6 15.84 -23.39 23.93
C VAL A 6 16.99 -23.56 22.95
N THR A 7 17.43 -24.81 22.73
CA THR A 7 18.62 -25.13 21.95
C THR A 7 18.34 -26.03 20.74
N THR A 8 17.08 -26.43 20.54
CA THR A 8 16.69 -27.29 19.42
C THR A 8 15.35 -26.89 18.83
N LYS A 9 15.17 -27.20 17.54
CA LYS A 9 13.91 -27.04 16.80
C LYS A 9 12.89 -28.15 17.05
N ALA A 10 13.25 -29.16 17.84
CA ALA A 10 12.35 -30.25 18.17
C ALA A 10 11.15 -29.74 18.98
N ASP A 11 9.95 -30.24 18.66
CA ASP A 11 8.69 -29.91 19.35
C ASP A 11 8.68 -30.38 20.82
N SER A 12 9.39 -31.47 21.15
CA SER A 12 9.46 -32.03 22.49
C SER A 12 10.85 -32.61 22.81
N GLY A 13 11.04 -33.01 24.07
CA GLY A 13 12.32 -33.52 24.57
C GLY A 13 13.25 -32.42 25.09
N THR A 14 14.38 -32.84 25.66
CA THR A 14 15.36 -31.93 26.27
C THR A 14 15.82 -30.84 25.31
N GLY A 15 15.83 -29.58 25.77
CA GLY A 15 16.23 -28.41 24.97
C GLY A 15 15.14 -27.80 24.09
N SER A 16 13.96 -28.44 23.98
CA SER A 16 12.81 -27.88 23.25
C SER A 16 12.13 -26.74 24.00
N LEU A 17 11.37 -25.90 23.28
CA LEU A 17 10.53 -24.86 23.87
C LEU A 17 9.49 -25.46 24.83
N ARG A 18 8.88 -26.59 24.47
CA ARG A 18 7.91 -27.27 25.32
C ARG A 18 8.52 -27.73 26.65
N ALA A 19 9.74 -28.28 26.62
CA ALA A 19 10.45 -28.65 27.83
C ALA A 19 10.86 -27.43 28.67
N ALA A 20 11.27 -26.33 28.04
CA ALA A 20 11.59 -25.07 28.73
C ALA A 20 10.35 -24.49 29.46
N ILE A 21 9.19 -24.45 28.79
CA ILE A 21 7.92 -24.00 29.39
C ILE A 21 7.51 -24.90 30.57
N ALA A 22 7.74 -26.22 30.48
CA ALA A 22 7.36 -27.16 31.52
C ALA A 22 8.15 -26.99 32.82
N ILE A 23 9.45 -26.64 32.74
CA ILE A 23 10.32 -26.47 33.92
C ILE A 23 10.34 -25.04 34.45
N ALA A 24 9.96 -24.05 33.63
CA ALA A 24 9.94 -22.65 34.00
C ALA A 24 8.97 -22.38 35.15
N GLN A 25 9.41 -21.55 36.10
CA GLN A 25 8.58 -21.06 37.20
C GLN A 25 7.94 -19.72 36.82
N ALA A 26 6.89 -19.33 37.54
CA ALA A 26 6.23 -18.05 37.31
C ALA A 26 7.23 -16.87 37.41
N GLY A 27 7.21 -16.02 36.40
CA GLY A 27 8.11 -14.87 36.24
C GLY A 27 9.46 -15.23 35.62
N ASP A 28 9.71 -16.46 35.18
CA ASP A 28 10.94 -16.81 34.45
C ASP A 28 10.95 -16.29 33.01
N ARG A 29 12.15 -16.25 32.43
CA ARG A 29 12.38 -15.91 31.02
C ARG A 29 12.81 -17.14 30.22
N ILE A 30 12.28 -17.27 29.02
CA ILE A 30 12.72 -18.24 28.02
C ILE A 30 13.38 -17.48 26.87
N LYS A 31 14.60 -17.88 26.51
CA LYS A 31 15.36 -17.38 25.35
C LYS A 31 15.67 -18.51 24.39
N PHE A 32 16.14 -18.17 23.21
CA PHE A 32 16.53 -19.12 22.17
C PHE A 32 18.00 -18.96 21.86
N ASP A 33 18.69 -20.09 21.72
CA ASP A 33 20.07 -20.12 21.26
C ASP A 33 20.16 -19.53 19.85
N SER A 34 21.22 -18.77 19.57
CA SER A 34 21.42 -18.11 18.27
C SER A 34 21.46 -19.07 17.07
N SER A 35 21.76 -20.35 17.29
CA SER A 35 21.69 -21.40 16.26
C SER A 35 20.27 -21.62 15.70
N LEU A 36 19.24 -21.08 16.37
CA LEU A 36 17.84 -21.14 15.94
C LEU A 36 17.41 -19.94 15.09
N ALA A 37 18.29 -18.98 14.78
CA ALA A 37 17.98 -17.87 13.88
C ALA A 37 17.49 -18.37 12.51
N ASN A 38 16.43 -17.75 11.99
CA ASN A 38 15.73 -18.13 10.75
C ASN A 38 15.31 -19.61 10.67
N LYS A 39 15.14 -20.28 11.82
CA LYS A 39 14.62 -21.65 11.89
C LYS A 39 13.15 -21.67 12.23
N THR A 40 12.52 -22.82 12.01
CA THR A 40 11.14 -23.08 12.38
C THR A 40 11.08 -24.19 13.42
N ILE A 41 10.43 -23.91 14.55
CA ILE A 41 9.96 -24.91 15.50
C ILE A 41 8.56 -25.33 15.04
N GLN A 42 8.48 -26.50 14.42
CA GLN A 42 7.23 -27.04 13.89
C GLN A 42 6.54 -27.89 14.97
N LEU A 43 5.34 -27.49 15.40
CA LEU A 43 4.59 -28.22 16.40
C LEU A 43 3.93 -29.46 15.79
N THR A 44 4.07 -30.60 16.47
CA THR A 44 3.51 -31.91 16.06
C THR A 44 2.68 -32.56 17.16
N SER A 45 2.82 -32.08 18.40
CA SER A 45 2.18 -32.59 19.61
C SER A 45 1.07 -31.66 20.11
N GLY A 46 0.54 -30.80 19.23
CA GLY A 46 -0.47 -29.80 19.54
C GLY A 46 0.11 -28.50 20.12
N GLN A 47 -0.78 -27.65 20.63
CA GLN A 47 -0.45 -26.31 21.14
C GLN A 47 0.51 -26.32 22.34
N LEU A 48 1.18 -25.19 22.57
CA LEU A 48 2.01 -24.91 23.73
C LEU A 48 1.16 -24.25 24.83
N GLY A 49 0.95 -24.96 25.94
CA GLY A 49 0.21 -24.44 27.09
C GLY A 49 1.08 -23.59 28.01
N ILE A 50 0.59 -22.41 28.41
CA ILE A 50 1.20 -21.51 29.38
C ILE A 50 0.16 -21.19 30.46
N ASP A 51 0.46 -21.56 31.70
CA ASP A 51 -0.42 -21.45 32.88
C ASP A 51 0.23 -20.59 33.99
N LYS A 52 1.26 -19.82 33.65
CA LYS A 52 2.05 -19.02 34.58
C LYS A 52 2.64 -17.80 33.88
N ASN A 53 3.00 -16.80 34.68
CA ASN A 53 3.64 -15.59 34.16
C ASN A 53 4.96 -15.96 33.48
N LEU A 54 5.16 -15.56 32.23
CA LEU A 54 6.37 -15.89 31.48
C LEU A 54 6.74 -14.80 30.48
N ILE A 55 8.04 -14.62 30.28
CA ILE A 55 8.58 -13.83 29.18
C ILE A 55 9.27 -14.78 28.21
N ILE A 56 8.80 -14.84 26.96
CA ILE A 56 9.42 -15.63 25.89
C ILE A 56 10.00 -14.65 24.86
N ASP A 57 11.31 -14.69 24.67
CA ASP A 57 12.03 -13.70 23.86
C ASP A 57 12.95 -14.36 22.82
N GLY A 58 12.62 -14.17 21.55
CA GLY A 58 13.38 -14.63 20.38
C GLY A 58 14.53 -13.73 19.95
N LYS A 59 14.87 -12.64 20.67
CA LYS A 59 15.88 -11.65 20.22
C LYS A 59 17.23 -12.25 19.80
N GLN A 60 17.67 -13.30 20.49
CA GLN A 60 18.96 -13.96 20.18
C GLN A 60 18.89 -14.90 18.96
N ALA A 61 17.69 -15.27 18.52
CA ALA A 61 17.41 -16.10 17.36
C ALA A 61 16.51 -15.34 16.38
N SER A 62 17.03 -14.26 15.79
CA SER A 62 16.27 -13.42 14.85
C SER A 62 15.59 -14.23 13.74
N GLY A 63 14.36 -13.87 13.37
CA GLY A 63 13.55 -14.59 12.37
C GLY A 63 13.05 -15.97 12.79
N LEU A 64 13.16 -16.34 14.08
CA LEU A 64 12.64 -17.62 14.57
C LEU A 64 11.12 -17.71 14.43
N THR A 65 10.67 -18.76 13.76
CA THR A 65 9.26 -19.08 13.63
C THR A 65 8.83 -20.21 14.57
N ILE A 66 7.74 -20.03 15.29
CA ILE A 66 7.02 -21.07 16.02
C ILE A 66 5.74 -21.36 15.24
N SER A 67 5.65 -22.56 14.66
CA SER A 67 4.58 -22.87 13.72
C SER A 67 3.63 -23.96 14.20
N GLY A 68 2.33 -23.69 14.09
CA GLY A 68 1.25 -24.67 14.34
C GLY A 68 1.11 -25.71 13.23
N ASN A 69 1.95 -25.64 12.19
CA ASN A 69 2.08 -26.62 11.12
C ASN A 69 0.76 -26.90 10.37
N ASN A 70 -0.12 -25.90 10.25
CA ASN A 70 -1.46 -26.04 9.71
C ASN A 70 -2.29 -27.17 10.38
N ALA A 71 -1.92 -27.57 11.60
CA ALA A 71 -2.47 -28.74 12.26
C ALA A 71 -3.02 -28.42 13.65
N SER A 72 -2.45 -27.43 14.34
CA SER A 72 -2.92 -27.02 15.67
C SER A 72 -2.82 -25.52 15.89
N ARG A 73 -3.49 -25.06 16.95
CA ARG A 73 -3.18 -23.78 17.59
C ARG A 73 -1.70 -23.74 17.98
N VAL A 74 -1.05 -22.56 17.98
CA VAL A 74 0.35 -22.42 18.45
C VAL A 74 0.43 -22.31 19.96
N PHE A 75 -0.19 -21.29 20.55
CA PHE A 75 -0.17 -21.04 22.00
C PHE A 75 -1.55 -21.07 22.64
N PHE A 76 -1.63 -21.56 23.88
CA PHE A 76 -2.80 -21.42 24.73
C PHE A 76 -2.39 -20.94 26.12
N ILE A 77 -2.83 -19.74 26.49
CA ILE A 77 -2.59 -19.14 27.79
C ILE A 77 -3.80 -19.43 28.68
N GLN A 78 -3.60 -20.33 29.61
CA GLN A 78 -4.57 -20.75 30.62
C GLN A 78 -4.54 -19.75 31.77
N GLY A 79 -5.71 -19.29 32.21
CA GLY A 79 -5.82 -18.56 33.47
C GLY A 79 -5.69 -19.54 34.63
N ASP A 80 -5.16 -19.08 35.77
CA ASP A 80 -5.11 -19.90 36.98
C ASP A 80 -6.41 -19.72 37.79
N PRO A 81 -7.27 -20.76 37.91
CA PRO A 81 -8.58 -20.61 38.52
C PRO A 81 -8.53 -20.46 40.05
N PRO A 82 -9.44 -19.69 40.67
CA PRO A 82 -10.31 -18.70 40.07
C PRO A 82 -9.67 -17.31 40.23
N TRP A 83 -9.42 -16.61 39.11
CA TRP A 83 -9.04 -15.19 39.04
C TRP A 83 -7.57 -14.81 39.29
N VAL A 84 -6.60 -15.73 39.28
CA VAL A 84 -5.19 -15.32 39.29
C VAL A 84 -4.78 -14.90 37.87
N PRO A 85 -4.45 -13.62 37.62
CA PRO A 85 -4.07 -13.16 36.29
C PRO A 85 -2.76 -13.82 35.86
N VAL A 86 -2.74 -14.32 34.62
CA VAL A 86 -1.52 -14.82 33.98
C VAL A 86 -1.00 -13.75 33.02
N ASP A 87 0.22 -13.26 33.29
CA ASP A 87 0.92 -12.23 32.52
C ASP A 87 1.98 -12.88 31.61
N VAL A 88 1.71 -12.90 30.30
CA VAL A 88 2.61 -13.45 29.30
C VAL A 88 3.10 -12.36 28.38
N THR A 89 4.40 -12.31 28.21
CA THR A 89 5.06 -11.44 27.24
C THR A 89 5.75 -12.27 26.16
N LEU A 90 5.40 -12.06 24.90
CA LEU A 90 6.07 -12.66 23.75
C LEU A 90 6.82 -11.56 22.99
N LYS A 91 8.10 -11.77 22.69
CA LYS A 91 8.94 -10.79 21.98
C LYS A 91 9.78 -11.41 20.89
N ASN A 92 9.98 -10.69 19.78
CA ASN A 92 10.95 -11.04 18.73
C ASN A 92 10.71 -12.45 18.13
N LEU A 93 9.45 -12.77 17.82
CA LEU A 93 9.02 -14.09 17.36
C LEU A 93 8.06 -13.99 16.19
N ILE A 94 8.13 -14.97 15.28
CA ILE A 94 7.12 -15.20 14.26
C ILE A 94 6.22 -16.37 14.73
N ILE A 95 4.91 -16.15 14.79
CA ILE A 95 3.88 -17.12 15.20
C ILE A 95 3.04 -17.41 13.97
N ALA A 96 3.22 -18.59 13.38
CA ALA A 96 2.73 -18.83 12.02
C ALA A 96 2.01 -20.16 11.79
N ASN A 97 1.15 -20.16 10.78
CA ASN A 97 0.46 -21.36 10.29
C ASN A 97 -0.27 -22.13 11.41
N GLY A 98 -0.79 -21.40 12.40
CA GLY A 98 -1.73 -21.96 13.36
C GLY A 98 -3.01 -22.34 12.65
N LYS A 99 -3.57 -23.52 12.96
CA LYS A 99 -4.88 -23.93 12.44
C LYS A 99 -5.72 -24.62 13.49
N THR A 100 -6.96 -24.17 13.65
CA THR A 100 -7.95 -24.79 14.54
C THR A 100 -9.12 -25.31 13.72
N ASN A 101 -9.56 -26.54 14.03
CA ASN A 101 -10.70 -27.19 13.35
C ASN A 101 -11.97 -27.24 14.21
N GLY A 102 -11.91 -26.75 15.45
CA GLY A 102 -13.04 -26.68 16.36
C GLY A 102 -14.12 -25.73 15.85
N LYS A 103 -15.33 -25.85 16.42
CA LYS A 103 -16.44 -24.93 16.18
C LYS A 103 -16.60 -24.00 17.38
N GLY A 104 -17.28 -22.87 17.19
CA GLY A 104 -17.46 -21.90 18.27
C GLY A 104 -16.12 -21.41 18.82
N GLU A 105 -16.07 -21.08 20.11
CA GLU A 105 -14.87 -20.54 20.76
C GLU A 105 -13.70 -21.54 20.81
N ASP A 106 -13.98 -22.85 20.88
CA ASP A 106 -12.92 -23.88 20.87
C ASP A 106 -12.08 -23.85 19.59
N GLY A 107 -12.68 -23.37 18.50
CA GLY A 107 -12.04 -23.19 17.21
C GLY A 107 -11.37 -21.82 16.99
N ALA A 108 -11.30 -20.95 18.00
CA ALA A 108 -10.74 -19.60 17.85
C ALA A 108 -9.22 -19.52 18.12
N GLY A 109 -8.60 -18.41 17.72
CA GLY A 109 -7.23 -18.04 18.10
C GLY A 109 -6.21 -19.08 17.66
N ALA A 110 -6.03 -19.25 16.36
CA ALA A 110 -5.17 -20.30 15.83
C ALA A 110 -3.67 -20.01 16.05
N GLY A 111 -3.28 -18.74 16.09
CA GLY A 111 -1.96 -18.36 16.61
C GLY A 111 -1.92 -18.51 18.14
N LEU A 112 -2.82 -17.83 18.83
CA LEU A 112 -2.82 -17.72 20.28
C LEU A 112 -4.25 -17.58 20.82
N TRP A 113 -4.56 -18.33 21.87
CA TRP A 113 -5.79 -18.13 22.65
C TRP A 113 -5.44 -17.85 24.11
N THR A 114 -6.08 -16.84 24.71
CA THR A 114 -6.03 -16.59 26.15
C THR A 114 -7.38 -16.80 26.83
N GLU A 115 -7.35 -17.34 28.05
CA GLU A 115 -8.51 -17.34 28.93
C GLU A 115 -8.74 -15.95 29.58
N SER A 116 -9.81 -15.84 30.36
CA SER A 116 -10.20 -14.60 31.03
C SER A 116 -9.15 -14.12 32.03
N TYR A 117 -9.12 -12.81 32.32
CA TYR A 117 -8.21 -12.15 33.29
C TYR A 117 -6.72 -12.25 32.95
N THR A 118 -6.38 -12.62 31.72
CA THR A 118 -5.00 -12.67 31.25
C THR A 118 -4.48 -11.28 30.89
N LYS A 119 -3.17 -11.11 31.01
CA LYS A 119 -2.45 -9.98 30.45
C LYS A 119 -1.51 -10.51 29.37
N LEU A 120 -1.70 -10.03 28.15
CA LEU A 120 -0.89 -10.40 27.00
C LEU A 120 -0.11 -9.17 26.53
N THR A 121 1.21 -9.29 26.46
CA THR A 121 2.07 -8.27 25.87
C THR A 121 2.82 -8.88 24.68
N LEU A 122 2.69 -8.25 23.52
CA LEU A 122 3.34 -8.62 22.28
C LEU A 122 4.25 -7.46 21.86
N GLU A 123 5.54 -7.72 21.69
CA GLU A 123 6.52 -6.69 21.31
C GLU A 123 7.44 -7.21 20.19
N ASN A 124 7.49 -6.53 19.06
CA ASN A 124 8.30 -7.00 17.92
C ASN A 124 7.95 -8.44 17.52
N THR A 125 6.66 -8.72 17.35
CA THR A 125 6.18 -10.06 16.99
C THR A 125 5.43 -10.04 15.67
N GLU A 126 5.48 -11.15 14.95
CA GLU A 126 4.71 -11.34 13.73
C GLU A 126 3.72 -12.49 13.91
N PHE A 127 2.47 -12.30 13.50
CA PHE A 127 1.48 -13.34 13.37
C PHE A 127 1.16 -13.52 11.89
N LYS A 128 1.53 -14.69 11.33
CA LYS A 128 1.45 -14.94 9.89
C LYS A 128 0.61 -16.16 9.54
N ASN A 129 -0.34 -15.99 8.62
CA ASN A 129 -1.12 -17.09 8.05
C ASN A 129 -1.80 -18.00 9.09
N ASN A 130 -2.23 -17.44 10.22
CA ASN A 130 -2.98 -18.20 11.22
C ASN A 130 -4.46 -18.24 10.83
N HIS A 131 -5.05 -19.43 10.79
CA HIS A 131 -6.41 -19.65 10.33
C HIS A 131 -7.28 -20.33 11.39
N ALA A 132 -8.30 -19.61 11.87
CA ALA A 132 -9.27 -20.13 12.83
C ALA A 132 -10.59 -20.52 12.18
N ASN A 133 -11.01 -21.79 12.29
CA ASN A 133 -12.32 -22.19 11.80
C ASN A 133 -13.48 -21.74 12.72
N GLY A 134 -13.19 -21.40 13.98
CA GLY A 134 -14.19 -21.07 15.00
C GLY A 134 -14.60 -19.59 15.08
N GLU A 135 -15.32 -19.26 16.15
CA GLU A 135 -15.79 -17.90 16.48
C GLU A 135 -14.71 -17.14 17.27
N GLY A 136 -14.05 -16.16 16.68
CA GLY A 136 -13.00 -15.36 17.32
C GLY A 136 -11.88 -14.96 16.35
N GLY A 137 -10.75 -14.50 16.88
CA GLY A 137 -9.66 -13.99 16.06
C GLY A 137 -8.93 -15.11 15.32
N GLY A 138 -8.56 -14.89 14.06
CA GLY A 138 -7.76 -15.85 13.28
C GLY A 138 -6.38 -16.09 13.89
N ALA A 139 -5.68 -15.00 14.22
CA ALA A 139 -4.43 -15.06 14.97
C ALA A 139 -4.68 -15.20 16.48
N ILE A 140 -5.34 -14.20 17.08
CA ILE A 140 -5.45 -14.06 18.53
C ILE A 140 -6.91 -14.05 18.96
N PHE A 141 -7.26 -14.91 19.89
CA PHE A 141 -8.50 -14.79 20.64
C PHE A 141 -8.19 -14.47 22.10
N ALA A 142 -8.63 -13.31 22.58
CA ALA A 142 -8.38 -12.87 23.95
C ALA A 142 -9.64 -13.00 24.83
N GLY A 143 -9.46 -13.58 26.03
CA GLY A 143 -10.53 -13.87 26.97
C GLY A 143 -11.18 -12.63 27.61
N TRP A 144 -12.22 -12.85 28.42
CA TRP A 144 -12.94 -11.77 29.10
C TRP A 144 -12.05 -11.03 30.10
N ARG A 145 -12.25 -9.72 30.27
CA ARG A 145 -11.49 -8.92 31.25
C ARG A 145 -9.97 -9.06 31.08
N SER A 146 -9.52 -9.19 29.84
CA SER A 146 -8.11 -9.27 29.51
C SER A 146 -7.52 -7.88 29.26
N THR A 147 -6.20 -7.77 29.40
CA THR A 147 -5.44 -6.59 28.96
C THR A 147 -4.47 -7.05 27.89
N ASN A 148 -4.62 -6.51 26.68
CA ASN A 148 -3.84 -6.92 25.51
C ASN A 148 -3.06 -5.71 25.00
N THR A 149 -1.75 -5.84 24.93
CA THR A 149 -0.85 -4.80 24.44
C THR A 149 -0.06 -5.35 23.26
N VAL A 150 -0.14 -4.67 22.13
CA VAL A 150 0.52 -5.01 20.87
C VAL A 150 1.37 -3.82 20.45
N ILE A 151 2.68 -4.02 20.42
CA ILE A 151 3.65 -2.95 20.14
C ILE A 151 4.59 -3.42 19.04
N ASN A 152 4.85 -2.57 18.05
CA ASN A 152 5.83 -2.81 16.99
C ASN A 152 5.65 -4.20 16.36
N SER A 153 4.41 -4.60 16.04
CA SER A 153 4.10 -5.97 15.64
C SER A 153 3.35 -6.02 14.32
N LYS A 154 3.46 -7.16 13.62
CA LYS A 154 2.84 -7.38 12.31
C LYS A 154 1.83 -8.50 12.35
N PHE A 155 0.68 -8.30 11.72
CA PHE A 155 -0.36 -9.31 11.51
C PHE A 155 -0.64 -9.43 10.02
N GLU A 156 -0.19 -10.54 9.42
CA GLU A 156 -0.24 -10.75 7.97
C GLU A 156 -1.02 -12.01 7.60
N GLY A 157 -2.04 -11.88 6.74
CA GLY A 157 -2.74 -13.03 6.16
C GLY A 157 -3.48 -13.91 7.18
N ASN A 158 -3.79 -13.38 8.37
CA ASN A 158 -4.53 -14.15 9.38
C ASN A 158 -6.02 -14.14 9.05
N SER A 159 -6.70 -15.25 9.31
CA SER A 159 -8.11 -15.36 8.95
C SER A 159 -8.96 -16.14 9.93
N SER A 160 -10.25 -15.77 10.02
CA SER A 160 -11.27 -16.53 10.73
C SER A 160 -12.46 -16.81 9.81
N SER A 161 -12.95 -18.06 9.81
CA SER A 161 -14.10 -18.45 8.99
C SER A 161 -15.44 -18.41 9.74
N GLY A 162 -15.42 -18.12 11.06
CA GLY A 162 -16.62 -17.91 11.85
C GLY A 162 -17.64 -19.05 11.84
N ASN A 163 -17.20 -20.33 11.77
CA ASN A 163 -18.09 -21.49 11.65
C ASN A 163 -18.81 -21.79 12.98
N GLY A 164 -19.74 -20.92 13.34
CA GLY A 164 -20.64 -21.07 14.48
C GLY A 164 -21.86 -21.89 14.08
N THR A 165 -22.13 -23.00 14.76
CA THR A 165 -23.35 -23.81 14.57
C THR A 165 -24.64 -23.08 14.95
N SER A 166 -24.55 -21.83 15.41
CA SER A 166 -25.70 -21.02 15.82
C SER A 166 -25.94 -19.78 14.94
N GLY A 167 -25.02 -19.40 14.05
CA GLY A 167 -25.15 -18.21 13.19
C GLY A 167 -25.37 -16.89 13.94
N LYS A 168 -24.90 -16.78 15.19
CA LYS A 168 -25.22 -15.68 16.12
C LYS A 168 -24.02 -14.94 16.69
N SER A 169 -22.80 -15.31 16.33
CA SER A 169 -21.62 -14.74 16.98
C SER A 169 -21.10 -13.54 16.19
N GLU A 170 -21.15 -12.36 16.79
CA GLU A 170 -20.55 -11.13 16.24
C GLU A 170 -19.01 -11.15 16.30
N ARG A 171 -18.42 -12.21 16.86
CA ARG A 171 -16.98 -12.37 17.12
C ARG A 171 -16.29 -13.04 15.94
N GLY A 172 -15.48 -12.28 15.22
CA GLY A 172 -14.51 -12.87 14.30
C GLY A 172 -13.62 -11.87 13.59
N GLY A 173 -12.64 -11.36 14.35
CA GLY A 173 -11.50 -10.65 13.78
C GLY A 173 -10.67 -11.56 12.88
N GLY A 174 -10.13 -11.11 11.76
CA GLY A 174 -9.17 -11.93 11.00
C GLY A 174 -7.85 -12.07 11.74
N ALA A 175 -7.38 -10.99 12.38
CA ALA A 175 -6.22 -11.02 13.26
C ALA A 175 -6.64 -11.23 14.73
N ILE A 176 -7.23 -10.22 15.36
CA ILE A 176 -7.47 -10.19 16.82
C ILE A 176 -8.98 -10.14 17.07
N ALA A 177 -9.50 -11.01 17.93
CA ALA A 177 -10.81 -10.81 18.54
C ALA A 177 -10.71 -10.84 20.07
N VAL A 178 -11.39 -9.90 20.71
CA VAL A 178 -11.30 -9.68 22.16
C VAL A 178 -12.69 -9.74 22.77
N LYS A 179 -12.83 -10.51 23.86
CA LYS A 179 -14.08 -10.60 24.61
C LYS A 179 -14.29 -9.38 25.52
N SER A 180 -15.50 -9.26 26.03
CA SER A 180 -15.96 -8.10 26.77
C SER A 180 -15.20 -7.79 28.05
N GLU A 181 -15.34 -6.52 28.45
CA GLU A 181 -14.73 -5.90 29.63
C GLU A 181 -13.20 -5.90 29.57
N SER A 182 -12.63 -6.06 28.38
CA SER A 182 -11.19 -6.07 28.14
C SER A 182 -10.68 -4.70 27.68
N SER A 183 -9.37 -4.54 27.69
CA SER A 183 -8.69 -3.40 27.08
C SER A 183 -7.66 -3.87 26.08
N THR A 184 -7.60 -3.19 24.94
CA THR A 184 -6.64 -3.49 23.87
C THR A 184 -5.93 -2.23 23.46
N THR A 185 -4.60 -2.27 23.49
CA THR A 185 -3.72 -1.21 22.99
C THR A 185 -2.89 -1.76 21.84
N VAL A 186 -2.90 -1.04 20.73
CA VAL A 186 -2.13 -1.32 19.52
C VAL A 186 -1.31 -0.09 19.19
N GLU A 187 0.00 -0.24 19.17
CA GLU A 187 0.96 0.85 18.96
C GLU A 187 2.01 0.40 17.94
N ASP A 188 2.39 1.29 17.02
CA ASP A 188 3.48 1.07 16.06
C ASP A 188 3.32 -0.21 15.22
N SER A 189 2.11 -0.64 14.92
CA SER A 189 1.83 -1.98 14.41
C SER A 189 1.16 -1.99 13.04
N GLU A 190 1.32 -3.09 12.30
CA GLU A 190 0.81 -3.28 10.94
C GLU A 190 -0.14 -4.48 10.87
N PHE A 191 -1.29 -4.28 10.22
CA PHE A 191 -2.29 -5.30 9.94
C PHE A 191 -2.58 -5.34 8.44
N THR A 192 -2.10 -6.38 7.76
CA THR A 192 -2.16 -6.47 6.30
C THR A 192 -2.80 -7.76 5.83
N GLY A 193 -3.80 -7.65 4.96
CA GLY A 193 -4.43 -8.81 4.32
C GLY A 193 -5.12 -9.77 5.29
N ASN A 194 -5.57 -9.30 6.46
CA ASN A 194 -6.29 -10.16 7.40
C ASN A 194 -7.77 -10.25 7.01
N SER A 195 -8.35 -11.44 7.17
CA SER A 195 -9.72 -11.73 6.72
C SER A 195 -10.60 -12.29 7.84
N GLY A 196 -11.64 -11.55 8.23
CA GLY A 196 -12.54 -11.89 9.33
C GLY A 196 -14.00 -11.96 8.91
N ILE A 197 -14.89 -12.25 9.86
CA ILE A 197 -16.35 -12.14 9.66
C ILE A 197 -16.93 -10.82 10.17
N ASN A 198 -16.24 -10.11 11.07
CA ASN A 198 -16.52 -8.74 11.50
C ASN A 198 -15.20 -8.16 12.03
N GLY A 199 -14.69 -7.11 11.40
CA GLY A 199 -13.31 -6.65 11.59
C GLY A 199 -12.35 -7.56 10.84
N GLY A 200 -11.94 -7.22 9.62
CA GLY A 200 -10.95 -8.04 8.91
C GLY A 200 -9.63 -8.15 9.68
N ALA A 201 -9.27 -7.12 10.44
CA ALA A 201 -8.16 -7.17 11.40
C ALA A 201 -8.65 -7.39 12.83
N ILE A 202 -9.32 -6.40 13.43
CA ILE A 202 -9.61 -6.34 14.87
C ILE A 202 -11.11 -6.34 15.14
N ASN A 203 -11.53 -7.18 16.08
CA ASN A 203 -12.87 -7.23 16.63
C ASN A 203 -12.82 -7.04 18.15
N THR A 204 -13.53 -6.03 18.67
CA THR A 204 -13.68 -5.82 20.12
C THR A 204 -15.14 -5.61 20.49
N LEU A 205 -15.55 -6.17 21.63
CA LEU A 205 -16.90 -6.05 22.16
C LEU A 205 -16.82 -5.49 23.56
N LEU A 206 -17.61 -4.46 23.90
CA LEU A 206 -17.76 -3.92 25.26
C LEU A 206 -16.43 -3.72 26.01
N GLY A 207 -15.43 -3.19 25.29
CA GLY A 207 -14.04 -3.10 25.76
C GLY A 207 -13.32 -1.93 25.12
N GLY A 208 -12.40 -1.33 25.87
CA GLY A 208 -11.64 -0.17 25.40
C GLY A 208 -10.65 -0.55 24.31
N LEU A 209 -10.52 0.31 23.30
CA LEU A 209 -9.57 0.15 22.21
C LEU A 209 -8.75 1.42 22.03
N LYS A 210 -7.43 1.29 22.07
CA LYS A 210 -6.48 2.33 21.68
C LYS A 210 -5.66 1.82 20.49
N VAL A 211 -5.62 2.60 19.42
CA VAL A 211 -4.80 2.37 18.23
C VAL A 211 -4.02 3.66 17.97
N GLU A 212 -2.70 3.57 17.95
CA GLU A 212 -1.81 4.70 17.77
C GLU A 212 -0.66 4.34 16.83
N ASN A 213 -0.28 5.26 15.94
CA ASN A 213 0.83 5.08 14.99
C ASN A 213 0.81 3.73 14.25
N SER A 214 -0.37 3.29 13.80
CA SER A 214 -0.55 1.94 13.26
C SER A 214 -1.21 1.96 11.89
N THR A 215 -0.94 0.93 11.09
CA THR A 215 -1.38 0.84 9.69
C THR A 215 -2.22 -0.42 9.46
N PHE A 216 -3.35 -0.25 8.76
CA PHE A 216 -4.29 -1.30 8.40
C PHE A 216 -4.50 -1.29 6.88
N VAL A 217 -3.96 -2.29 6.18
CA VAL A 217 -3.96 -2.37 4.71
C VAL A 217 -4.70 -3.61 4.22
N LYS A 218 -5.65 -3.44 3.29
CA LYS A 218 -6.29 -4.54 2.56
C LYS A 218 -6.88 -5.63 3.49
N ASN A 219 -7.38 -5.23 4.65
CA ASN A 219 -8.11 -6.16 5.52
C ASN A 219 -9.55 -6.29 5.03
N ASP A 220 -10.10 -7.48 5.18
CA ASP A 220 -11.36 -7.87 4.54
C ASP A 220 -12.31 -8.53 5.54
N SER A 221 -13.53 -8.02 5.65
CA SER A 221 -14.61 -8.68 6.41
C SER A 221 -15.78 -9.16 5.55
N THR A 222 -15.69 -9.04 4.23
CA THR A 222 -16.72 -9.49 3.28
C THR A 222 -17.13 -10.96 3.40
N PRO A 223 -16.27 -11.92 3.83
CA PRO A 223 -16.72 -13.30 4.07
C PRO A 223 -17.88 -13.36 5.09
N GLY A 224 -17.90 -12.45 6.06
CA GLY A 224 -18.98 -12.34 7.04
C GLY A 224 -20.32 -11.93 6.44
N GLY A 225 -20.32 -11.08 5.40
CA GLY A 225 -21.53 -10.49 4.82
C GLY A 225 -22.52 -11.51 4.22
N SER A 226 -22.07 -12.74 3.93
CA SER A 226 -22.89 -13.82 3.36
C SER A 226 -23.50 -14.77 4.41
N ILE A 227 -23.14 -14.66 5.70
CA ILE A 227 -23.34 -15.74 6.69
C ILE A 227 -24.66 -15.60 7.48
N GLY A 228 -25.42 -14.51 7.32
CA GLY A 228 -26.79 -14.37 7.87
C GLY A 228 -27.00 -13.15 8.76
N PRO A 229 -28.12 -13.01 9.49
CA PRO A 229 -28.58 -11.73 10.05
C PRO A 229 -27.83 -11.20 11.28
N HIS A 230 -26.76 -11.87 11.73
CA HIS A 230 -25.97 -11.47 12.92
C HIS A 230 -24.44 -11.46 12.67
N THR A 231 -23.99 -11.94 11.51
CA THR A 231 -22.60 -11.91 11.03
C THR A 231 -22.64 -11.15 9.74
N MET A 232 -22.09 -9.94 9.72
CA MET A 232 -22.50 -8.96 8.71
C MET A 232 -21.36 -8.42 7.86
N GLY A 233 -20.12 -8.87 8.14
CA GLY A 233 -18.95 -8.37 7.45
C GLY A 233 -18.65 -6.90 7.74
N TYR A 234 -19.03 -6.43 8.93
CA TYR A 234 -18.87 -5.03 9.28
C TYR A 234 -17.42 -4.70 9.63
N GLY A 235 -16.95 -3.53 9.19
CA GLY A 235 -15.59 -3.04 9.43
C GLY A 235 -14.54 -3.89 8.71
N GLY A 236 -14.07 -3.48 7.53
CA GLY A 236 -13.02 -4.21 6.82
C GLY A 236 -11.72 -4.31 7.60
N ALA A 237 -11.38 -3.30 8.41
CA ALA A 237 -10.26 -3.35 9.35
C ALA A 237 -10.73 -3.60 10.78
N ILE A 238 -11.52 -2.68 11.35
CA ILE A 238 -11.88 -2.69 12.78
C ILE A 238 -13.38 -2.71 12.95
N TYR A 239 -13.84 -3.62 13.80
CA TYR A 239 -15.19 -3.71 14.32
C TYR A 239 -15.22 -3.48 15.83
N THR A 240 -16.09 -2.60 16.28
CA THR A 240 -16.41 -2.43 17.70
C THR A 240 -17.92 -2.50 17.96
N ASP A 241 -18.29 -3.07 19.09
CA ASP A 241 -19.62 -2.92 19.69
C ASP A 241 -19.50 -2.61 21.19
N GLY A 242 -19.44 -1.31 21.50
CA GLY A 242 -19.27 -0.80 22.85
C GLY A 242 -17.81 -0.67 23.27
N ALA A 243 -17.55 0.33 24.13
CA ALA A 243 -16.22 0.62 24.64
C ALA A 243 -16.09 0.43 26.16
N SER A 244 -17.20 0.16 26.84
CA SER A 244 -17.26 -0.09 28.28
C SER A 244 -17.96 -1.39 28.62
N ALA A 245 -17.72 -1.85 29.85
CA ALA A 245 -18.22 -3.12 30.38
C ALA A 245 -19.76 -3.23 30.42
N THR A 246 -20.47 -2.10 30.39
CA THR A 246 -21.93 -2.06 30.45
C THR A 246 -22.47 -1.04 29.46
N THR A 247 -23.69 -1.27 28.97
CA THR A 247 -24.33 -0.42 27.95
C THR A 247 -25.05 0.81 28.53
N GLY A 248 -24.85 1.12 29.82
CA GLY A 248 -25.57 2.17 30.54
C GLY A 248 -24.88 3.54 30.44
N SER A 249 -25.66 4.62 30.41
CA SER A 249 -25.15 6.00 30.26
C SER A 249 -24.27 6.53 31.40
N SER A 250 -24.14 5.78 32.50
CA SER A 250 -23.26 6.11 33.63
C SER A 250 -21.83 5.57 33.49
N THR A 251 -21.54 4.71 32.51
CA THR A 251 -20.20 4.20 32.23
C THR A 251 -19.58 4.93 31.05
N SER A 252 -18.26 5.13 31.10
CA SER A 252 -17.50 5.82 30.04
C SER A 252 -16.33 4.96 29.59
N GLY A 253 -16.50 4.33 28.43
CA GLY A 253 -15.44 3.66 27.68
C GLY A 253 -14.91 4.54 26.56
N LYS A 254 -13.79 4.14 25.98
CA LYS A 254 -13.18 4.85 24.86
C LYS A 254 -12.72 3.94 23.74
N ILE A 255 -12.91 4.43 22.53
CA ILE A 255 -12.22 3.97 21.33
C ILE A 255 -11.40 5.17 20.85
N GLU A 256 -10.07 5.03 20.84
CA GLU A 256 -9.13 6.07 20.45
C GLU A 256 -8.29 5.58 19.28
N ILE A 257 -8.34 6.29 18.16
CA ILE A 257 -7.52 6.05 16.97
C ILE A 257 -6.74 7.33 16.70
N ARG A 258 -5.40 7.24 16.70
CA ARG A 258 -4.51 8.39 16.57
C ARG A 258 -3.37 8.08 15.62
N ASP A 259 -2.98 9.06 14.81
CA ASP A 259 -1.76 8.99 13.99
C ASP A 259 -1.70 7.71 13.13
N SER A 260 -2.86 7.22 12.67
CA SER A 260 -2.99 5.87 12.08
C SER A 260 -3.53 5.93 10.66
N ARG A 261 -3.23 4.90 9.86
CA ARG A 261 -3.65 4.77 8.46
C ARG A 261 -4.51 3.54 8.23
N PHE A 262 -5.62 3.74 7.51
CA PHE A 262 -6.54 2.69 7.05
C PHE A 262 -6.67 2.78 5.54
N ASP A 263 -6.08 1.83 4.81
CA ASP A 263 -5.94 1.87 3.36
C ASP A 263 -6.48 0.59 2.69
N GLY A 264 -7.35 0.75 1.69
CA GLY A 264 -7.78 -0.36 0.85
C GLY A 264 -8.55 -1.47 1.59
N ASN A 265 -9.09 -1.19 2.78
CA ASN A 265 -9.85 -2.18 3.54
C ASN A 265 -11.26 -2.32 2.99
N THR A 266 -11.79 -3.56 3.02
CA THR A 266 -13.10 -3.87 2.46
C THR A 266 -14.02 -4.51 3.48
N GLY A 267 -15.18 -3.90 3.70
CA GLY A 267 -16.27 -4.45 4.52
C GLY A 267 -17.50 -4.76 3.67
N ALA A 268 -18.41 -5.58 4.19
CA ALA A 268 -19.76 -5.76 3.66
C ALA A 268 -20.77 -5.11 4.60
N GLY A 269 -21.85 -4.54 4.08
CA GLY A 269 -22.92 -4.00 4.90
C GLY A 269 -22.62 -2.62 5.49
N GLN A 270 -21.64 -2.53 6.39
CA GLN A 270 -21.38 -1.33 7.20
C GLN A 270 -19.89 -1.16 7.53
N GLY A 271 -19.31 -0.01 7.20
CA GLY A 271 -17.92 0.34 7.51
C GLY A 271 -16.91 -0.37 6.61
N GLY A 272 -16.40 0.29 5.58
CA GLY A 272 -15.41 -0.30 4.68
C GLY A 272 -14.06 -0.49 5.36
N ALA A 273 -13.56 0.50 6.10
CA ALA A 273 -12.48 0.28 7.07
C ALA A 273 -13.01 0.05 8.48
N LEU A 274 -13.85 0.97 8.94
CA LEU A 274 -14.17 1.10 10.36
C LEU A 274 -15.67 0.97 10.60
N PHE A 275 -16.04 0.04 11.46
CA PHE A 275 -17.35 0.00 12.11
C PHE A 275 -17.17 0.28 13.60
N LEU A 276 -17.46 1.52 14.01
CA LEU A 276 -17.23 1.98 15.38
C LEU A 276 -18.55 2.25 16.09
N PHE A 277 -19.24 1.18 16.49
CA PHE A 277 -20.44 1.30 17.31
C PHE A 277 -20.06 1.31 18.80
N ALA A 278 -20.65 2.24 19.56
CA ALA A 278 -20.51 2.25 21.01
C ALA A 278 -21.80 2.69 21.70
N TYR A 279 -21.87 2.56 23.03
CA TYR A 279 -23.09 2.84 23.78
C TYR A 279 -23.12 4.27 24.34
N ALA A 280 -24.31 4.70 24.75
CA ALA A 280 -24.47 5.99 25.41
C ALA A 280 -23.54 6.09 26.64
N GLY A 281 -22.76 7.16 26.73
CA GLY A 281 -21.72 7.36 27.77
C GLY A 281 -20.30 7.04 27.29
N ASP A 282 -20.16 6.17 26.28
CA ASP A 282 -18.87 5.93 25.61
C ASP A 282 -18.49 7.10 24.68
N LYS A 283 -17.23 7.10 24.26
CA LYS A 283 -16.68 8.10 23.35
C LYS A 283 -15.77 7.48 22.30
N VAL A 284 -15.92 7.92 21.06
CA VAL A 284 -15.05 7.56 19.94
C VAL A 284 -14.27 8.79 19.49
N MET A 285 -12.94 8.65 19.38
CA MET A 285 -12.05 9.72 18.93
C MET A 285 -11.14 9.21 17.83
N ILE A 286 -11.08 9.94 16.73
CA ILE A 286 -10.18 9.72 15.60
C ILE A 286 -9.41 11.03 15.37
N GLU A 287 -8.10 10.99 15.53
CA GLU A 287 -7.26 12.18 15.43
C GLU A 287 -6.03 11.92 14.56
N ASN A 288 -5.59 12.92 13.79
CA ASN A 288 -4.35 12.88 12.99
C ASN A 288 -4.24 11.63 12.09
N SER A 289 -5.35 11.10 11.59
CA SER A 289 -5.37 9.80 10.92
C SER A 289 -5.77 9.93 9.45
N THR A 290 -5.47 8.91 8.67
CA THR A 290 -5.84 8.83 7.26
C THR A 290 -6.68 7.58 6.99
N ILE A 291 -7.89 7.78 6.45
CA ILE A 291 -8.83 6.72 6.09
C ILE A 291 -9.06 6.86 4.59
N ILE A 292 -8.46 5.97 3.80
CA ILE A 292 -8.35 6.13 2.36
C ILE A 292 -8.59 4.83 1.57
N ASN A 293 -9.13 4.95 0.36
CA ASN A 293 -9.35 3.83 -0.58
C ASN A 293 -10.19 2.67 -0.01
N ASN A 294 -10.94 2.89 1.08
CA ASN A 294 -11.69 1.80 1.70
C ASN A 294 -13.05 1.64 1.03
N GLN A 295 -13.54 0.41 0.97
CA GLN A 295 -14.79 0.10 0.29
C GLN A 295 -15.77 -0.64 1.21
N VAL A 296 -17.04 -0.24 1.19
CA VAL A 296 -18.13 -1.07 1.73
C VAL A 296 -19.01 -1.58 0.60
N VAL A 297 -19.07 -2.90 0.47
CA VAL A 297 -19.94 -3.62 -0.47
C VAL A 297 -21.29 -3.97 0.17
N LYS A 298 -22.24 -4.44 -0.65
CA LYS A 298 -23.56 -4.81 -0.17
C LYS A 298 -23.53 -6.12 0.63
N ASP A 299 -24.21 -6.15 1.77
CA ASP A 299 -24.51 -7.40 2.48
C ASP A 299 -25.78 -8.09 1.90
N VAL A 300 -26.21 -9.19 2.53
CA VAL A 300 -27.45 -9.91 2.16
C VAL A 300 -28.74 -9.09 2.29
N LYS A 301 -28.74 -7.96 3.03
CA LYS A 301 -29.87 -7.03 3.13
C LYS A 301 -29.80 -5.92 2.08
N GLY A 302 -28.67 -5.80 1.40
CA GLY A 302 -28.39 -4.74 0.44
C GLY A 302 -27.82 -3.47 1.08
N ASP A 303 -27.45 -3.51 2.36
CA ASP A 303 -26.84 -2.37 3.06
C ASP A 303 -25.37 -2.20 2.60
N ALA A 304 -24.91 -0.97 2.43
CA ALA A 304 -23.50 -0.63 2.20
C ALA A 304 -23.25 0.80 2.71
N LEU A 305 -23.05 0.94 4.01
CA LEU A 305 -23.07 2.22 4.74
C LEU A 305 -21.69 2.58 5.28
N GLY A 306 -21.13 3.73 4.89
CA GLY A 306 -19.84 4.22 5.40
C GLY A 306 -18.65 3.54 4.74
N GLY A 307 -18.22 4.01 3.57
CA GLY A 307 -17.06 3.44 2.85
C GLY A 307 -15.76 3.55 3.64
N GLY A 308 -15.51 4.68 4.30
CA GLY A 308 -14.43 4.79 5.28
C GLY A 308 -14.88 4.31 6.65
N LEU A 309 -15.84 5.02 7.23
CA LEU A 309 -16.32 4.81 8.60
C LEU A 309 -17.85 4.76 8.67
N ARG A 310 -18.36 3.78 9.41
CA ARG A 310 -19.71 3.78 9.98
C ARG A 310 -19.61 3.95 11.49
N HIS A 311 -20.26 4.98 12.03
CA HIS A 311 -20.35 5.24 13.47
C HIS A 311 -21.80 5.27 13.98
N GLY A 312 -22.03 4.97 15.26
CA GLY A 312 -23.34 5.15 15.89
C GLY A 312 -23.39 5.04 17.41
N ASN A 313 -24.46 5.62 17.96
CA ASN A 313 -24.96 5.50 19.33
C ASN A 313 -24.06 6.04 20.47
N SER A 314 -22.99 6.77 20.12
CA SER A 314 -22.16 7.50 21.09
C SER A 314 -21.60 8.81 20.51
N GLU A 315 -20.82 9.57 21.29
CA GLU A 315 -20.14 10.77 20.79
C GLU A 315 -19.00 10.38 19.84
N LEU A 316 -18.99 10.96 18.64
CA LEU A 316 -17.87 10.88 17.69
C LEU A 316 -17.13 12.21 17.61
N ILE A 317 -15.82 12.13 17.75
CA ILE A 317 -14.90 13.25 17.51
C ILE A 317 -13.89 12.86 16.45
N VAL A 318 -13.80 13.69 15.41
CA VAL A 318 -12.83 13.59 14.32
C VAL A 318 -12.02 14.88 14.27
N ARG A 319 -10.69 14.79 14.33
CA ARG A 319 -9.80 15.95 14.22
C ARG A 319 -8.61 15.68 13.33
N ASN A 320 -8.18 16.67 12.55
CA ASN A 320 -6.93 16.55 11.76
C ASN A 320 -6.89 15.27 10.91
N THR A 321 -8.05 14.79 10.47
CA THR A 321 -8.18 13.46 9.88
C THR A 321 -8.64 13.60 8.45
N THR A 322 -8.15 12.70 7.61
CA THR A 322 -8.60 12.60 6.23
C THR A 322 -9.51 11.40 6.02
N PHE A 323 -10.59 11.63 5.28
CA PHE A 323 -11.33 10.62 4.54
C PHE A 323 -11.17 10.87 3.04
N ALA A 324 -10.45 10.02 2.32
CA ALA A 324 -10.23 10.19 0.87
C ALA A 324 -10.57 8.94 0.06
N TYR A 325 -11.18 9.09 -1.12
CA TYR A 325 -11.43 7.99 -2.05
C TYR A 325 -12.10 6.75 -1.46
N ASN A 326 -12.85 6.92 -0.37
CA ASN A 326 -13.59 5.82 0.21
C ASN A 326 -14.90 5.64 -0.56
N GLN A 327 -15.31 4.40 -0.76
CA GLN A 327 -16.46 4.06 -1.57
C GLN A 327 -17.51 3.28 -0.77
N ALA A 328 -18.76 3.73 -0.85
CA ALA A 328 -19.92 2.99 -0.40
C ALA A 328 -20.82 2.66 -1.60
N LEU A 329 -21.23 1.39 -1.71
CA LEU A 329 -22.18 0.99 -2.77
C LEU A 329 -23.63 1.45 -2.51
N VAL A 330 -23.88 2.12 -1.39
CA VAL A 330 -25.19 2.70 -1.05
C VAL A 330 -25.01 4.10 -0.46
N GLN A 331 -24.43 4.26 0.71
CA GLN A 331 -24.54 5.54 1.43
C GLN A 331 -23.29 5.90 2.24
N GLY A 332 -22.95 7.19 2.28
CA GLY A 332 -21.84 7.70 3.09
C GLY A 332 -20.50 7.19 2.57
N GLY A 333 -20.00 7.72 1.46
CA GLY A 333 -18.75 7.24 0.86
C GLY A 333 -17.58 7.35 1.84
N GLY A 334 -17.40 8.52 2.47
CA GLY A 334 -16.42 8.71 3.54
C GLY A 334 -16.93 8.26 4.90
N LEU A 335 -18.02 8.88 5.37
CA LEU A 335 -18.57 8.70 6.71
C LEU A 335 -20.08 8.50 6.68
N TRP A 336 -20.57 7.53 7.44
CA TRP A 336 -21.98 7.36 7.75
C TRP A 336 -22.20 7.37 9.27
N VAL A 337 -23.11 8.22 9.74
CA VAL A 337 -23.44 8.35 11.19
C VAL A 337 -24.91 8.04 11.42
N GLY A 338 -25.20 7.13 12.34
CA GLY A 338 -26.56 6.74 12.71
C GLY A 338 -26.94 6.99 14.17
N GLU A 339 -28.11 6.47 14.52
CA GLU A 339 -28.66 6.40 15.88
C GLU A 339 -28.63 7.75 16.62
N THR A 340 -28.23 7.77 17.89
CA THR A 340 -28.15 8.96 18.73
C THR A 340 -26.70 9.40 18.94
N SER A 341 -26.03 9.79 17.85
CA SER A 341 -24.63 10.24 17.88
C SER A 341 -24.50 11.75 17.75
N PRO A 342 -24.05 12.46 18.81
CA PRO A 342 -23.44 13.77 18.68
C PRO A 342 -22.11 13.67 17.94
N VAL A 343 -21.83 14.63 17.04
CA VAL A 343 -20.64 14.59 16.20
C VAL A 343 -19.89 15.92 16.26
N THR A 344 -18.56 15.85 16.39
CA THR A 344 -17.65 16.98 16.18
C THR A 344 -16.60 16.59 15.15
N ILE A 345 -16.53 17.33 14.05
CA ILE A 345 -15.48 17.24 13.04
C ILE A 345 -14.76 18.58 13.02
N ASP A 346 -13.45 18.57 13.21
CA ASP A 346 -12.65 19.79 13.17
C ASP A 346 -11.39 19.57 12.35
N ASN A 347 -10.99 20.59 11.60
CA ASN A 347 -9.68 20.61 10.95
C ASN A 347 -9.41 19.38 10.06
N SER A 348 -10.42 18.90 9.35
CA SER A 348 -10.38 17.60 8.65
C SER A 348 -10.65 17.76 7.15
N THR A 349 -10.40 16.68 6.39
CA THR A 349 -10.58 16.66 4.94
C THR A 349 -11.46 15.49 4.52
N PHE A 350 -12.44 15.74 3.65
CA PHE A 350 -13.20 14.72 2.93
C PHE A 350 -13.06 14.97 1.43
N TYR A 351 -12.31 14.10 0.75
CA TYR A 351 -11.94 14.32 -0.66
C TYR A 351 -12.23 13.10 -1.52
N GLY A 352 -12.84 13.27 -2.70
CA GLY A 352 -12.94 12.17 -3.67
C GLY A 352 -13.78 10.97 -3.21
N ASN A 353 -14.53 11.06 -2.10
CA ASN A 353 -15.28 9.92 -1.58
C ASN A 353 -16.54 9.70 -2.42
N LYS A 354 -16.95 8.42 -2.55
CA LYS A 354 -17.98 8.00 -3.49
C LYS A 354 -19.09 7.23 -2.80
N ALA A 355 -20.34 7.66 -2.97
CA ALA A 355 -21.53 6.87 -2.63
C ALA A 355 -22.27 6.52 -3.93
N GLU A 356 -22.07 5.31 -4.47
CA GLU A 356 -22.60 4.93 -5.78
C GLU A 356 -23.23 3.55 -5.77
N SER A 357 -24.56 3.53 -5.90
CA SER A 357 -25.30 2.30 -6.14
C SER A 357 -25.39 1.99 -7.62
N THR A 358 -25.38 0.70 -7.97
CA THR A 358 -25.49 0.21 -9.35
C THR A 358 -26.74 0.69 -10.09
N ASP A 359 -27.83 0.98 -9.38
CA ASP A 359 -29.07 1.51 -9.93
C ASP A 359 -29.09 3.05 -10.06
N GLY A 360 -28.04 3.72 -9.56
CA GLY A 360 -27.92 5.18 -9.47
C GLY A 360 -28.89 5.85 -8.48
N LYS A 361 -29.74 5.11 -7.77
CA LYS A 361 -30.90 5.68 -7.04
C LYS A 361 -30.77 5.66 -5.52
N SER A 362 -29.75 5.01 -4.98
CA SER A 362 -29.56 4.87 -3.54
C SER A 362 -28.27 5.51 -3.03
N GLY A 363 -27.40 5.98 -3.94
CA GLY A 363 -26.16 6.71 -3.68
C GLY A 363 -26.38 8.05 -2.98
N LEU A 364 -26.29 8.11 -1.65
CA LEU A 364 -26.50 9.36 -0.88
C LEU A 364 -25.30 9.70 0.00
N GLY A 365 -24.94 10.99 0.07
CA GLY A 365 -23.87 11.46 0.95
C GLY A 365 -22.50 10.94 0.48
N GLY A 366 -21.97 11.46 -0.62
CA GLY A 366 -20.66 11.03 -1.14
C GLY A 366 -19.55 11.17 -0.11
N ALA A 367 -19.47 12.33 0.56
CA ALA A 367 -18.57 12.50 1.71
C ALA A 367 -19.20 11.97 2.99
N ILE A 368 -20.35 12.53 3.39
CA ILE A 368 -20.93 12.32 4.72
C ILE A 368 -22.44 12.09 4.63
N LEU A 369 -22.92 11.03 5.28
CA LEU A 369 -24.34 10.84 5.57
C LEU A 369 -24.63 10.92 7.07
N LEU A 370 -25.56 11.81 7.44
CA LEU A 370 -26.02 12.07 8.81
C LEU A 370 -27.44 11.57 9.03
N ALA A 371 -27.56 10.33 9.50
CA ALA A 371 -28.81 9.68 9.92
C ALA A 371 -29.02 9.75 11.45
N ASN A 372 -28.33 10.66 12.14
CA ASN A 372 -28.35 10.84 13.60
C ASN A 372 -29.49 11.71 14.14
N GLY A 373 -30.57 11.89 13.37
CA GLY A 373 -31.77 12.63 13.79
C GLY A 373 -31.49 14.07 14.24
N SER A 374 -32.03 14.47 15.39
CA SER A 374 -31.87 15.82 15.95
C SER A 374 -30.59 16.03 16.77
N ASN A 375 -29.67 15.05 16.77
CA ASN A 375 -28.44 15.16 17.54
C ASN A 375 -27.49 16.20 16.93
N PRO A 376 -26.79 16.99 17.76
CA PRO A 376 -25.97 18.08 17.28
C PRO A 376 -24.75 17.55 16.52
N THR A 377 -24.52 18.11 15.34
CA THR A 377 -23.30 17.89 14.54
C THR A 377 -22.59 19.23 14.36
N LYS A 378 -21.31 19.31 14.71
CA LYS A 378 -20.49 20.51 14.54
C LYS A 378 -19.35 20.19 13.60
N ILE A 379 -19.22 20.96 12.52
CA ILE A 379 -18.13 20.83 11.56
C ILE A 379 -17.43 22.17 11.44
N SER A 380 -16.13 22.20 11.71
CA SER A 380 -15.34 23.42 11.64
C SER A 380 -14.00 23.23 10.95
N ASN A 381 -13.52 24.29 10.29
CA ASN A 381 -12.19 24.33 9.65
C ASN A 381 -11.94 23.12 8.74
N THR A 382 -12.98 22.65 8.05
CA THR A 382 -12.97 21.38 7.32
C THR A 382 -13.11 21.66 5.83
N THR A 383 -12.47 20.83 5.01
CA THR A 383 -12.62 20.84 3.55
C THR A 383 -13.36 19.60 3.10
N ILE A 384 -14.42 19.79 2.29
CA ILE A 384 -15.24 18.70 1.74
C ILE A 384 -15.34 18.94 0.24
N ALA A 385 -14.53 18.24 -0.54
CA ALA A 385 -14.39 18.50 -1.96
C ALA A 385 -14.35 17.26 -2.85
N GLU A 386 -14.77 17.40 -4.11
CA GLU A 386 -14.66 16.34 -5.13
C GLU A 386 -15.37 15.03 -4.76
N ASN A 387 -16.35 15.07 -3.85
CA ASN A 387 -17.08 13.87 -3.46
C ASN A 387 -18.27 13.63 -4.38
N TYR A 388 -18.55 12.36 -4.67
CA TYR A 388 -19.56 11.95 -5.62
C TYR A 388 -20.69 11.15 -4.95
N ALA A 389 -21.93 11.46 -5.31
CA ALA A 389 -23.10 10.66 -4.99
C ALA A 389 -23.85 10.27 -6.26
N GLY A 390 -24.18 8.98 -6.43
CA GLY A 390 -24.96 8.50 -7.56
C GLY A 390 -26.37 9.10 -7.62
N PHE A 391 -26.95 9.43 -6.47
CA PHE A 391 -28.28 10.04 -6.38
C PHE A 391 -28.23 11.49 -5.88
N GLN A 392 -27.99 11.74 -4.59
CA GLN A 392 -28.10 13.08 -4.01
C GLN A 392 -27.10 13.31 -2.89
N GLY A 393 -26.60 14.55 -2.79
CA GLY A 393 -25.69 14.98 -1.76
C GLY A 393 -24.29 14.44 -1.96
N GLY A 394 -23.56 14.90 -2.99
CA GLY A 394 -22.15 14.57 -3.18
C GLY A 394 -21.32 14.90 -1.95
N GLY A 395 -21.55 16.07 -1.35
CA GLY A 395 -20.98 16.42 -0.04
C GLY A 395 -21.74 15.73 1.10
N PHE A 396 -23.00 16.11 1.30
CA PHE A 396 -23.78 15.73 2.47
C PHE A 396 -25.17 15.18 2.14
N TRP A 397 -25.61 14.25 2.98
CA TRP A 397 -27.03 13.91 3.08
C TRP A 397 -27.49 13.81 4.55
N GLY A 398 -28.62 14.45 4.90
CA GLY A 398 -29.18 14.42 6.25
C GLY A 398 -28.78 15.62 7.14
N GLY A 399 -28.88 15.46 8.47
CA GLY A 399 -28.51 16.47 9.49
C GLY A 399 -29.44 17.69 9.59
N GLY A 400 -29.60 18.48 8.53
CA GLY A 400 -30.38 19.72 8.56
C GLY A 400 -29.96 20.70 9.66
N SER A 401 -30.90 21.38 10.32
CA SER A 401 -30.59 22.45 11.27
C SER A 401 -29.85 22.01 12.54
N SER A 402 -29.76 20.70 12.83
CA SER A 402 -28.93 20.19 13.93
C SER A 402 -27.44 20.18 13.59
N THR A 403 -27.09 20.36 12.32
CA THR A 403 -25.72 20.50 11.84
C THR A 403 -25.32 21.96 11.78
N THR A 404 -24.19 22.32 12.36
CA THR A 404 -23.59 23.67 12.30
C THR A 404 -22.26 23.61 11.55
N LEU A 405 -22.14 24.40 10.49
CA LEU A 405 -20.87 24.59 9.77
C LEU A 405 -20.21 25.90 10.18
N LYS A 406 -18.89 25.91 10.35
CA LYS A 406 -18.11 27.12 10.60
C LYS A 406 -16.76 27.05 9.88
N ASN A 407 -16.30 28.12 9.25
CA ASN A 407 -14.99 28.16 8.59
C ASN A 407 -14.75 26.96 7.64
N THR A 408 -15.78 26.46 6.99
CA THR A 408 -15.74 25.20 6.22
C THR A 408 -15.83 25.50 4.73
N LEU A 409 -15.04 24.80 3.92
CA LEU A 409 -15.15 24.79 2.46
C LEU A 409 -15.91 23.55 2.01
N VAL A 410 -16.96 23.74 1.20
CA VAL A 410 -17.66 22.66 0.51
C VAL A 410 -17.63 22.93 -0.98
N ALA A 411 -16.75 22.25 -1.70
CA ALA A 411 -16.39 22.60 -3.08
C ALA A 411 -16.56 21.42 -4.03
N ASP A 412 -17.00 21.64 -5.26
CA ASP A 412 -16.87 20.71 -6.39
C ASP A 412 -17.36 19.28 -6.08
N ASN A 413 -18.40 19.17 -5.24
CA ASN A 413 -19.02 17.89 -4.97
C ASN A 413 -20.11 17.65 -6.03
N PHE A 414 -20.33 16.40 -6.42
CA PHE A 414 -21.24 16.08 -7.50
C PHE A 414 -22.30 15.07 -7.09
N ALA A 415 -23.55 15.31 -7.50
CA ALA A 415 -24.64 14.36 -7.39
C ALA A 415 -25.19 14.06 -8.79
N ASN A 416 -25.18 12.79 -9.20
CA ASN A 416 -25.63 12.37 -10.53
C ASN A 416 -27.18 12.28 -10.65
N ASN A 417 -27.92 12.52 -9.57
CA ASN A 417 -29.39 12.53 -9.57
C ASN A 417 -30.03 11.27 -10.19
N GLY A 418 -29.35 10.12 -10.11
CA GLY A 418 -29.79 8.87 -10.73
C GLY A 418 -29.91 8.93 -12.25
N GLY A 419 -29.05 9.73 -12.89
CA GLY A 419 -29.03 9.96 -14.33
C GLY A 419 -30.08 10.96 -14.83
N ASN A 420 -30.80 11.64 -13.92
CA ASN A 420 -31.76 12.67 -14.30
C ASN A 420 -31.07 14.03 -14.44
N ASN A 421 -31.53 14.86 -15.37
CA ASN A 421 -31.01 16.21 -15.59
C ASN A 421 -31.53 17.25 -14.58
N TRP A 422 -31.67 16.87 -13.30
CA TRP A 422 -32.20 17.79 -12.29
C TRP A 422 -31.20 18.85 -11.89
N ASN A 423 -29.90 18.52 -11.89
CA ASN A 423 -28.81 19.44 -11.53
C ASN A 423 -29.02 20.06 -10.14
N ILE A 424 -29.39 19.23 -9.15
CA ILE A 424 -29.69 19.62 -7.77
C ILE A 424 -28.97 18.73 -6.77
N PHE A 425 -28.81 19.26 -5.57
CA PHE A 425 -28.25 18.60 -4.39
C PHE A 425 -26.85 18.03 -4.61
N HIS A 426 -26.01 18.73 -5.36
CA HIS A 426 -24.59 18.45 -5.54
C HIS A 426 -23.85 18.50 -4.20
N HIS A 427 -24.05 19.55 -3.41
CA HIS A 427 -23.42 19.67 -2.10
C HIS A 427 -24.26 19.08 -0.98
N THR A 428 -25.56 19.40 -0.92
CA THR A 428 -26.44 18.98 0.18
C THR A 428 -27.91 19.07 -0.21
N GLY A 429 -28.76 18.24 0.41
CA GLY A 429 -30.22 18.33 0.32
C GLY A 429 -30.87 19.22 1.39
N LYS A 430 -30.09 19.81 2.31
CA LYS A 430 -30.58 20.61 3.44
C LYS A 430 -29.67 21.81 3.70
N ILE A 431 -30.26 22.89 4.22
CA ILE A 431 -29.52 24.06 4.71
C ILE A 431 -29.15 23.81 6.18
N PHE A 432 -27.86 23.99 6.51
CA PHE A 432 -27.32 23.85 7.85
C PHE A 432 -27.32 25.17 8.63
N SER A 433 -27.17 25.07 9.95
CA SER A 433 -26.99 26.22 10.83
C SER A 433 -25.64 26.89 10.55
N ASP A 434 -25.65 28.22 10.47
CA ASP A 434 -24.47 28.99 10.08
C ASP A 434 -23.67 29.48 11.30
N GLY A 435 -22.47 28.92 11.48
CA GLY A 435 -21.49 29.37 12.46
C GLY A 435 -20.55 30.48 11.96
N GLY A 436 -20.69 30.90 10.70
CA GLY A 436 -19.90 31.94 10.03
C GLY A 436 -18.67 31.41 9.29
N GLY A 437 -18.21 32.17 8.28
CA GLY A 437 -16.96 31.89 7.55
C GLY A 437 -17.02 30.72 6.57
N ASN A 438 -18.22 30.32 6.12
CA ASN A 438 -18.39 29.17 5.25
C ASN A 438 -18.30 29.55 3.76
N PHE A 439 -17.69 28.67 2.96
CA PHE A 439 -17.50 28.83 1.53
C PHE A 439 -18.07 27.64 0.78
N GLN A 440 -18.64 27.91 -0.40
CA GLN A 440 -19.17 26.89 -1.29
C GLN A 440 -18.69 27.18 -2.71
N SER A 441 -18.36 26.14 -3.49
CA SER A 441 -18.10 26.33 -4.93
C SER A 441 -19.37 26.78 -5.66
N PHE A 442 -19.19 27.49 -6.76
CA PHE A 442 -20.31 27.78 -7.67
C PHE A 442 -20.51 26.69 -8.72
N GLU A 443 -19.51 25.85 -9.03
CA GLU A 443 -19.68 24.67 -9.87
C GLU A 443 -20.02 23.44 -9.02
N PRO A 444 -20.79 22.47 -9.56
CA PRO A 444 -21.35 22.40 -10.92
C PRO A 444 -22.66 23.20 -11.14
N ASN A 445 -23.29 23.72 -10.08
CA ASN A 445 -24.48 24.58 -10.21
C ASN A 445 -24.58 25.62 -9.08
N PRO A 446 -24.47 26.93 -9.36
CA PRO A 446 -24.50 27.97 -8.32
C PRO A 446 -25.88 28.19 -7.71
N ASN A 447 -26.92 27.70 -8.37
CA ASN A 447 -28.31 27.79 -7.90
C ASN A 447 -28.73 26.57 -7.07
N ASP A 448 -27.82 25.62 -6.84
CA ASP A 448 -28.09 24.52 -5.94
C ASP A 448 -28.27 24.98 -4.48
N THR A 449 -28.81 24.09 -3.64
CA THR A 449 -29.03 24.30 -2.22
C THR A 449 -27.75 24.78 -1.54
N LYS A 450 -27.77 26.01 -1.03
CA LYS A 450 -26.66 26.54 -0.25
C LYS A 450 -26.45 25.75 1.03
N ILE A 451 -25.19 25.48 1.37
CA ILE A 451 -24.81 24.76 2.60
C ILE A 451 -25.25 25.49 3.87
N THR A 452 -25.21 26.82 3.88
CA THR A 452 -25.74 27.70 4.94
C THR A 452 -26.32 28.98 4.34
N ALA A 453 -27.11 29.72 5.13
CA ALA A 453 -27.69 30.98 4.67
C ALA A 453 -26.63 32.05 4.31
N GLY A 454 -25.50 32.08 5.02
CA GLY A 454 -24.41 33.03 4.84
C GLY A 454 -23.19 32.50 4.08
N ALA A 455 -23.27 31.30 3.48
CA ALA A 455 -22.17 30.75 2.70
C ALA A 455 -21.82 31.65 1.51
N LYS A 456 -20.52 31.97 1.39
CA LYS A 456 -19.99 32.74 0.25
C LYS A 456 -19.70 31.79 -0.91
N LEU A 457 -20.31 32.05 -2.06
CA LEU A 457 -20.00 31.33 -3.29
C LEU A 457 -18.66 31.82 -3.85
N ILE A 458 -17.77 30.90 -4.20
CA ILE A 458 -16.43 31.19 -4.71
C ILE A 458 -16.02 30.20 -5.79
N ASP A 459 -15.02 30.59 -6.59
CA ASP A 459 -14.19 29.62 -7.32
C ASP A 459 -13.14 29.15 -6.30
N PRO A 460 -13.16 27.89 -5.86
CA PRO A 460 -12.16 27.43 -4.92
C PRO A 460 -10.78 27.37 -5.57
N LYS A 461 -10.70 27.24 -6.91
CA LYS A 461 -9.48 27.01 -7.67
C LYS A 461 -8.64 25.88 -7.07
N LEU A 462 -9.28 24.74 -6.83
CA LEU A 462 -8.57 23.51 -6.50
C LEU A 462 -7.83 23.11 -7.79
N VAL A 463 -6.50 22.99 -7.73
CA VAL A 463 -5.65 22.62 -8.87
C VAL A 463 -4.75 21.48 -8.44
N GLY A 464 -4.59 20.49 -9.30
CA GLY A 464 -3.73 19.32 -9.09
C GLY A 464 -4.49 18.04 -8.75
N SER A 465 -3.90 16.90 -9.13
CA SER A 465 -4.23 15.60 -8.56
C SER A 465 -3.71 15.53 -7.13
N PHE A 466 -4.44 14.76 -6.32
CA PHE A 466 -4.11 14.34 -4.96
C PHE A 466 -2.64 14.00 -4.70
N GLU A 467 -2.12 14.44 -3.56
CA GLU A 467 -0.84 14.01 -2.99
C GLU A 467 -1.09 13.29 -1.65
N ASP A 468 -0.77 11.99 -1.58
CA ASP A 468 -0.71 11.23 -0.32
C ASP A 468 0.69 11.35 0.27
N ASN A 469 0.86 12.15 1.33
CA ASN A 469 2.13 12.28 2.03
C ASN A 469 2.28 11.29 3.21
N GLY A 470 1.44 10.25 3.27
CA GLY A 470 1.47 9.21 4.30
C GLY A 470 0.80 9.57 5.63
N SER A 471 0.67 10.85 6.01
CA SER A 471 0.16 11.27 7.33
C SER A 471 -1.18 12.04 7.30
N ALA A 472 -1.44 12.82 6.26
CA ALA A 472 -2.71 13.52 6.07
C ALA A 472 -2.88 13.99 4.62
N VAL A 473 -4.11 13.98 4.11
CA VAL A 473 -4.41 14.50 2.78
C VAL A 473 -4.77 15.98 2.86
N GLN A 474 -4.14 16.77 2.01
CA GLN A 474 -4.51 18.15 1.77
C GLN A 474 -4.53 18.42 0.26
N THR A 475 -5.57 19.12 -0.19
CA THR A 475 -5.49 19.95 -1.40
C THR A 475 -5.20 21.37 -0.94
N PRO A 476 -3.95 21.88 -0.99
CA PRO A 476 -3.72 23.29 -0.76
C PRO A 476 -4.43 24.09 -1.88
N PRO A 477 -5.22 25.12 -1.56
CA PRO A 477 -5.69 26.04 -2.58
C PRO A 477 -4.48 26.72 -3.24
N LEU A 478 -4.60 27.09 -4.52
CA LEU A 478 -3.56 27.83 -5.25
C LEU A 478 -3.00 29.01 -4.43
N SER A 479 -1.68 29.18 -4.46
CA SER A 479 -0.99 30.34 -3.90
C SER A 479 -1.63 31.63 -4.42
N GLY A 480 -2.23 32.43 -3.52
CA GLY A 480 -2.89 33.70 -3.87
C GLY A 480 -4.43 33.72 -3.77
N ASN A 481 -5.12 32.69 -3.29
CA ASN A 481 -6.55 32.76 -2.96
C ASN A 481 -6.80 33.08 -1.46
N PRO A 482 -6.93 34.36 -1.05
CA PRO A 482 -7.06 34.75 0.37
C PRO A 482 -8.41 34.38 1.01
N LEU A 483 -9.33 33.76 0.25
CA LEU A 483 -10.69 33.45 0.70
C LEU A 483 -10.86 32.00 1.15
N VAL A 484 -9.89 31.11 0.88
CA VAL A 484 -9.98 29.69 1.24
C VAL A 484 -8.93 29.38 2.31
N THR A 485 -9.26 29.63 3.58
CA THR A 485 -8.38 29.28 4.71
C THR A 485 -9.00 28.21 5.62
N GLY A 486 -9.77 27.28 5.05
CA GLY A 486 -10.57 26.28 5.78
C GLY A 486 -10.02 24.86 5.78
N GLY A 487 -8.77 24.64 5.38
CA GLY A 487 -8.06 23.36 5.55
C GLY A 487 -7.12 23.42 6.75
N ALA A 488 -6.72 22.26 7.27
CA ALA A 488 -5.73 22.17 8.33
C ALA A 488 -4.47 22.97 7.98
N LYS A 489 -4.17 24.00 8.79
CA LYS A 489 -2.81 24.55 8.79
C LYS A 489 -1.86 23.39 9.11
N PRO A 490 -0.76 23.21 8.38
CA PRO A 490 0.29 22.29 8.80
C PRO A 490 0.61 22.62 10.26
N ILE A 491 0.44 21.64 11.15
CA ILE A 491 1.18 21.70 12.40
C ILE A 491 2.61 21.55 11.92
N ALA A 492 3.39 22.62 12.01
CA ALA A 492 4.83 22.52 11.89
C ALA A 492 5.25 21.36 12.80
N LEU A 493 5.89 20.33 12.23
CA LEU A 493 6.73 19.45 13.01
C LEU A 493 7.69 20.38 13.72
N LEU A 494 7.38 20.69 14.99
CA LEU A 494 8.31 21.37 15.87
C LEU A 494 9.50 20.43 15.94
N GLY A 495 10.54 20.79 15.19
CA GLY A 495 11.80 20.09 15.23
C GLY A 495 12.27 19.94 16.67
N GLY A 496 12.81 18.77 16.97
CA GLY A 496 13.63 18.54 18.15
C GLY A 496 12.84 18.38 19.45
N VAL A 497 12.95 17.18 20.00
CA VAL A 497 13.19 16.91 21.43
C VAL A 497 13.08 18.14 22.36
N LYS A 498 12.00 18.20 23.14
CA LYS A 498 12.03 18.71 24.52
C LYS A 498 11.48 17.58 25.38
N GLY A 499 12.29 16.89 26.17
CA GLY A 499 12.98 17.49 27.30
C GLY A 499 12.05 17.42 28.51
N LEU A 500 12.18 16.35 29.29
CA LEU A 500 11.59 16.20 30.62
C LEU A 500 11.98 17.38 31.52
N SER A 501 11.00 18.02 32.15
CA SER A 501 11.05 18.57 33.52
C SER A 501 9.63 19.02 33.89
N ASP A 502 9.05 18.80 35.06
CA ASP A 502 9.42 18.07 36.26
C ASP A 502 8.11 17.91 37.06
N ASN A 503 7.84 16.71 37.58
CA ASN A 503 7.60 16.52 39.01
C ASN A 503 7.43 15.03 39.35
N ASN A 504 8.59 14.45 39.68
CA ASN A 504 8.77 13.52 40.79
C ASN A 504 8.27 12.08 40.61
N ARG A 505 9.15 11.22 40.07
CA ARG A 505 9.59 9.96 40.73
C ARG A 505 10.79 9.39 40.00
N SER A 506 11.92 9.31 40.71
CA SER A 506 13.13 8.58 40.32
C SER A 506 12.84 7.10 40.09
N ASN A 507 13.39 6.49 39.04
CA ASN A 507 14.59 5.65 39.18
C ASN A 507 15.10 5.23 37.80
N THR A 508 16.42 5.12 37.72
CA THR A 508 17.27 4.88 36.56
C THR A 508 17.01 3.55 35.84
N ASP A 509 16.82 3.58 34.52
CA ASP A 509 17.37 2.55 33.63
C ASP A 509 17.60 3.14 32.23
N THR A 510 18.71 2.75 31.60
CA THR A 510 19.22 3.31 30.34
C THR A 510 18.35 2.87 29.17
N ASP A 511 17.54 3.79 28.65
CA ASP A 511 16.72 3.60 27.46
C ASP A 511 17.55 3.85 26.21
N ASN A 512 17.68 2.79 25.39
CA ASN A 512 18.24 2.82 24.04
C ASN A 512 17.06 2.52 23.09
N SER A 513 16.03 3.38 23.15
CA SER A 513 14.86 3.34 22.30
C SER A 513 15.25 3.73 20.88
N ILE A 514 15.20 2.74 19.99
CA ILE A 514 15.37 2.95 18.55
C ILE A 514 14.04 3.52 18.04
N SER A 515 14.07 4.79 17.66
CA SER A 515 13.01 5.53 16.97
C SER A 515 12.61 4.80 15.69
N THR A 516 11.35 4.38 15.56
CA THR A 516 10.78 3.77 14.34
C THR A 516 10.37 4.88 13.37
N THR A 517 11.31 5.35 12.56
CA THR A 517 11.03 6.31 11.48
C THR A 517 10.45 5.57 10.27
N LEU A 518 9.34 6.06 9.72
CA LEU A 518 8.89 5.69 8.36
C LEU A 518 10.07 5.79 7.38
N PRO A 519 10.12 4.98 6.31
CA PRO A 519 11.17 5.12 5.31
C PRO A 519 11.14 6.54 4.73
N ILE A 520 12.26 7.23 4.87
CA ILE A 520 12.47 8.59 4.39
C ILE A 520 13.38 8.48 3.18
N LEU A 521 12.95 9.07 2.07
CA LEU A 521 13.84 9.30 0.95
C LEU A 521 14.50 10.65 1.18
N SER A 522 15.82 10.64 1.34
CA SER A 522 16.63 11.84 1.49
C SER A 522 17.69 11.87 0.38
N LYS A 523 18.30 13.05 0.17
CA LYS A 523 19.39 13.23 -0.79
C LYS A 523 20.59 13.93 -0.17
N SER A 524 21.79 13.67 -0.71
CA SER A 524 23.02 14.40 -0.38
C SER A 524 23.13 15.72 -1.16
N GLU A 525 24.23 16.45 -0.94
CA GLU A 525 24.58 17.62 -1.75
C GLU A 525 24.99 17.26 -3.18
N GLU A 526 25.40 16.01 -3.42
CA GLU A 526 25.80 15.47 -4.74
C GLU A 526 24.67 14.67 -5.40
N ASP A 527 23.42 14.93 -4.99
CA ASP A 527 22.21 14.26 -5.48
C ASP A 527 22.27 12.72 -5.43
N VAL A 528 22.97 12.21 -4.42
CA VAL A 528 22.91 10.79 -4.03
C VAL A 528 21.70 10.60 -3.12
N PHE A 529 20.80 9.72 -3.54
CA PHE A 529 19.58 9.42 -2.79
C PHE A 529 19.80 8.25 -1.84
N LEU A 530 19.18 8.34 -0.68
CA LEU A 530 19.24 7.32 0.36
C LEU A 530 17.82 7.09 0.88
N VAL A 531 17.43 5.83 0.95
CA VAL A 531 16.26 5.44 1.73
C VAL A 531 16.71 5.12 3.16
N GLU A 532 16.31 5.95 4.10
CA GLU A 532 16.57 5.80 5.53
C GLU A 532 15.34 5.20 6.20
N GLY A 533 15.52 4.22 7.10
CA GLY A 533 14.39 3.61 7.79
C GLY A 533 14.76 2.31 8.47
N ASN A 534 13.75 1.52 8.80
CA ASN A 534 13.97 0.17 9.30
C ASN A 534 14.51 -0.75 8.19
N PRO A 535 15.42 -1.70 8.49
CA PRO A 535 15.94 -2.65 7.51
C PRO A 535 14.81 -3.40 6.78
N GLY A 536 14.87 -3.48 5.45
CA GLY A 536 13.85 -4.08 4.60
C GLY A 536 13.94 -3.57 3.15
N PHE A 537 12.96 -3.90 2.32
CA PHE A 537 12.79 -3.31 0.99
C PHE A 537 11.72 -2.23 1.02
N VAL A 538 11.94 -1.15 0.28
CA VAL A 538 11.04 -0.01 0.09
C VAL A 538 10.75 0.11 -1.40
N GLN A 539 9.51 0.40 -1.76
CA GLN A 539 9.16 0.70 -3.14
C GLN A 539 9.37 2.19 -3.42
N LEU A 540 10.07 2.50 -4.50
CA LEU A 540 10.14 3.82 -5.08
C LEU A 540 9.23 3.84 -6.31
N GLN A 541 8.36 4.84 -6.39
CA GLN A 541 7.55 5.10 -7.57
C GLN A 541 8.15 6.25 -8.35
N PHE A 542 8.34 6.02 -9.63
CA PHE A 542 8.76 6.98 -10.62
C PHE A 542 7.60 7.30 -11.54
N ASN A 543 7.33 8.59 -11.77
CA ASN A 543 6.32 9.01 -12.74
C ASN A 543 6.97 9.98 -13.73
N LEU A 544 6.77 9.76 -15.02
CA LEU A 544 7.09 10.76 -16.03
C LEU A 544 6.13 11.94 -15.88
N ILE A 545 6.66 13.14 -15.66
CA ILE A 545 5.88 14.37 -15.49
C ILE A 545 5.82 15.18 -16.78
N GLU A 546 6.97 15.29 -17.45
CA GLU A 546 7.11 16.08 -18.66
C GLU A 546 8.25 15.50 -19.50
N SER A 547 8.10 15.54 -20.82
CA SER A 547 9.21 15.30 -21.74
C SER A 547 9.09 16.20 -22.95
N LYS A 548 10.13 17.02 -23.17
CA LYS A 548 10.24 17.98 -24.27
C LYS A 548 11.52 17.75 -25.09
N THR A 549 11.81 16.50 -25.35
CA THR A 549 12.93 16.09 -26.18
C THR A 549 12.50 15.74 -27.61
N ASP A 550 13.44 15.89 -28.54
CA ASP A 550 13.34 15.40 -29.93
C ASP A 550 14.06 14.04 -30.12
N ILE A 551 14.63 13.47 -29.06
CA ILE A 551 15.39 12.20 -29.07
C ILE A 551 14.89 11.24 -27.98
N VAL A 552 15.11 9.93 -28.15
CA VAL A 552 14.71 8.94 -27.13
C VAL A 552 15.80 8.81 -26.08
N ASN A 553 15.50 9.20 -24.85
CA ASN A 553 16.42 9.08 -23.72
C ASN A 553 16.05 7.90 -22.83
N GLU A 554 17.04 7.30 -22.18
CA GLU A 554 16.80 6.26 -21.18
C GLU A 554 17.33 6.69 -19.82
N VAL A 555 16.48 6.63 -18.80
CA VAL A 555 16.85 7.03 -17.44
C VAL A 555 16.86 5.81 -16.54
N GLY A 556 17.85 5.77 -15.66
CA GLY A 556 18.00 4.73 -14.67
C GLY A 556 18.67 5.21 -13.40
N PHE A 557 18.90 4.26 -12.50
CA PHE A 557 19.69 4.46 -11.30
C PHE A 557 20.78 3.40 -11.18
N PHE A 558 21.78 3.67 -10.35
CA PHE A 558 22.85 2.71 -10.01
C PHE A 558 23.18 2.82 -8.52
N ILE A 559 23.68 1.73 -7.94
CA ILE A 559 24.05 1.69 -6.53
C ILE A 559 25.40 2.38 -6.31
N VAL A 560 25.50 3.21 -5.27
CA VAL A 560 26.75 3.90 -4.87
C VAL A 560 27.21 3.51 -3.47
N ASP A 561 28.52 3.59 -3.26
CA ASP A 561 29.18 3.21 -2.01
C ASP A 561 28.96 4.24 -0.90
N ASN A 562 28.85 5.53 -1.26
CA ASN A 562 28.86 6.64 -0.30
C ASN A 562 28.12 7.88 -0.82
N ASN A 563 27.98 8.90 0.04
CA ASN A 563 27.23 10.13 -0.25
C ASN A 563 27.88 11.04 -1.31
N SER A 564 29.13 10.76 -1.69
CA SER A 564 29.86 11.44 -2.76
C SER A 564 29.76 10.71 -4.11
N GLY A 565 28.96 9.65 -4.18
CA GLY A 565 28.64 8.94 -5.42
C GLY A 565 29.69 7.95 -5.89
N SER A 566 30.70 7.57 -5.09
CA SER A 566 31.69 6.58 -5.56
C SER A 566 31.04 5.22 -5.86
N VAL A 567 31.55 4.51 -6.87
CA VAL A 567 31.10 3.15 -7.24
C VAL A 567 32.31 2.24 -7.31
N ASN A 568 32.27 1.09 -6.63
CA ASN A 568 33.40 0.16 -6.55
C ASN A 568 34.72 0.84 -6.09
N GLY A 569 34.61 1.86 -5.24
CA GLY A 569 35.73 2.67 -4.76
C GLY A 569 36.29 3.70 -5.75
N ILE A 570 35.66 3.87 -6.92
CA ILE A 570 36.04 4.85 -7.95
C ILE A 570 35.17 6.10 -7.75
N ALA A 571 35.80 7.26 -7.59
CA ALA A 571 35.08 8.53 -7.44
C ALA A 571 34.50 9.02 -8.79
N PRO A 572 33.43 9.82 -8.81
CA PRO A 572 32.82 10.37 -10.03
C PRO A 572 33.81 10.92 -11.08
N SER A 573 34.86 11.61 -10.62
CA SER A 573 35.86 12.23 -11.50
C SER A 573 37.01 11.32 -11.95
N GLU A 574 37.04 10.06 -11.53
CA GLU A 574 38.14 9.13 -11.82
C GLU A 574 37.89 8.29 -13.08
N GLU A 575 38.97 7.92 -13.76
CA GLU A 575 38.92 7.05 -14.94
C GLU A 575 38.29 5.69 -14.58
N GLY A 576 37.36 5.22 -15.40
CA GLY A 576 36.62 3.97 -15.18
C GLY A 576 35.29 4.12 -14.43
N TYR A 577 34.91 5.32 -14.00
CA TYR A 577 33.64 5.56 -13.30
C TYR A 577 32.42 5.16 -14.13
N LEU A 578 32.38 5.49 -15.43
CA LEU A 578 31.30 5.10 -16.35
C LEU A 578 31.08 3.57 -16.35
N GLU A 579 32.14 2.79 -16.53
CA GLU A 579 32.05 1.32 -16.56
C GLU A 579 31.59 0.77 -15.19
N ALA A 580 32.11 1.34 -14.09
CA ALA A 580 31.72 0.94 -12.75
C ALA A 580 30.24 1.23 -12.46
N ALA A 581 29.75 2.43 -12.77
CA ALA A 581 28.36 2.84 -12.58
C ALA A 581 27.40 2.00 -13.44
N MET A 582 27.72 1.82 -14.72
CA MET A 582 26.87 1.05 -15.64
C MET A 582 26.78 -0.43 -15.26
N SER A 583 27.84 -1.01 -14.68
CA SER A 583 27.82 -2.40 -14.20
C SER A 583 26.84 -2.67 -13.04
N GLN A 584 26.37 -1.62 -12.35
CA GLN A 584 25.40 -1.69 -11.25
C GLN A 584 24.09 -0.95 -11.57
N SER A 585 23.85 -0.68 -12.86
CA SER A 585 22.72 0.11 -13.30
C SER A 585 21.44 -0.71 -13.44
N GLN A 586 20.32 -0.04 -13.23
CA GLN A 586 18.98 -0.52 -13.53
C GLN A 586 18.19 0.60 -14.19
N VAL A 587 17.51 0.30 -15.30
CA VAL A 587 16.66 1.21 -16.05
C VAL A 587 15.36 1.46 -15.28
N ILE A 588 14.94 2.72 -15.24
CA ILE A 588 13.63 3.15 -14.74
C ILE A 588 12.65 3.08 -15.91
N PHE A 589 12.86 3.89 -16.95
CA PHE A 589 12.15 3.83 -18.23
C PHE A 589 12.86 4.66 -19.30
N SER A 590 12.45 4.51 -20.56
CA SER A 590 12.77 5.41 -21.67
C SER A 590 11.70 6.51 -21.80
N ALA A 591 12.13 7.71 -22.18
CA ALA A 591 11.28 8.83 -22.55
C ALA A 591 11.33 9.01 -24.07
N LEU A 592 10.17 8.99 -24.72
CA LEU A 592 10.03 9.17 -26.16
C LEU A 592 9.94 10.67 -26.54
N PRO A 593 10.30 11.05 -27.77
CA PRO A 593 10.06 12.39 -28.30
C PRO A 593 8.60 12.82 -28.16
N SER A 594 8.39 14.14 -27.98
CA SER A 594 7.12 14.78 -27.58
C SER A 594 5.80 13.99 -27.78
N ASP A 595 5.07 13.85 -26.67
CA ASP A 595 3.97 12.91 -26.42
C ASP A 595 2.89 12.83 -27.53
N GLU A 596 3.09 11.88 -28.43
CA GLU A 596 2.19 11.56 -29.53
C GLU A 596 0.95 10.76 -29.08
N PHE A 597 0.92 10.30 -27.83
CA PHE A 597 -0.16 9.51 -27.21
C PHE A 597 -0.53 10.07 -25.81
N PRO A 598 -1.21 11.24 -25.74
CA PRO A 598 -1.38 12.05 -24.51
C PRO A 598 -2.20 11.42 -23.38
N ASN A 599 -2.67 10.18 -23.56
CA ASN A 599 -3.40 9.43 -22.53
C ASN A 599 -2.55 8.32 -21.90
N LEU A 600 -1.31 8.11 -22.35
CA LEU A 600 -0.40 7.16 -21.75
C LEU A 600 0.22 7.76 -20.49
N SER A 601 0.22 6.99 -19.40
CA SER A 601 0.88 7.35 -18.15
C SER A 601 2.02 6.39 -17.91
N PHE A 602 3.23 6.90 -17.88
CA PHE A 602 4.44 6.12 -17.71
C PHE A 602 4.86 6.13 -16.23
N THR A 603 4.45 5.08 -15.52
CA THR A 603 4.78 4.86 -14.10
C THR A 603 5.66 3.61 -13.97
N ARG A 604 6.69 3.68 -13.11
CA ARG A 604 7.57 2.55 -12.79
C ARG A 604 7.73 2.40 -11.28
N GLN A 605 7.57 1.19 -10.76
CA GLN A 605 7.85 0.88 -9.35
C GLN A 605 9.10 0.01 -9.18
N LEU A 606 10.04 0.47 -8.36
CA LEU A 606 11.32 -0.20 -8.12
C LEU A 606 11.52 -0.50 -6.64
N SER A 607 11.99 -1.70 -6.32
CA SER A 607 12.30 -2.10 -4.95
C SER A 607 13.75 -1.79 -4.60
N LEU A 608 13.96 -1.03 -3.51
CA LEU A 608 15.29 -0.70 -2.99
C LEU A 608 15.44 -1.20 -1.54
N GLU A 609 16.59 -1.77 -1.18
CA GLU A 609 16.88 -2.14 0.19
C GLU A 609 17.23 -0.89 1.02
N VAL A 610 16.64 -0.76 2.21
CA VAL A 610 16.89 0.35 3.12
C VAL A 610 18.38 0.44 3.48
N GLY A 611 18.94 1.64 3.38
CA GLY A 611 20.36 1.91 3.54
C GLY A 611 21.17 1.88 2.25
N GLN A 612 20.62 1.34 1.15
CA GLN A 612 21.22 1.49 -0.18
C GLN A 612 21.17 2.96 -0.61
N LYS A 613 22.26 3.38 -1.25
CA LYS A 613 22.38 4.70 -1.85
C LYS A 613 22.34 4.54 -3.35
N ILE A 614 21.63 5.44 -4.02
CA ILE A 614 21.49 5.41 -5.47
C ILE A 614 21.89 6.76 -6.07
N GLY A 615 22.55 6.70 -7.21
CA GLY A 615 22.71 7.82 -8.12
C GLY A 615 21.85 7.60 -9.35
N PHE A 616 21.49 8.68 -10.04
CA PHE A 616 20.74 8.61 -11.30
C PHE A 616 21.62 8.88 -12.51
N TYR A 617 21.21 8.33 -13.66
CA TYR A 617 21.83 8.57 -14.95
C TYR A 617 20.80 8.69 -16.07
N LEU A 618 21.19 9.37 -17.13
CA LEU A 618 20.47 9.48 -18.40
C LEU A 618 21.41 9.05 -19.54
N VAL A 619 20.96 8.12 -20.38
CA VAL A 619 21.61 7.76 -21.64
C VAL A 619 20.96 8.54 -22.76
N GLN A 620 21.76 9.34 -23.46
CA GLN A 620 21.28 10.19 -24.55
C GLN A 620 21.11 9.37 -25.84
N ASN A 621 19.91 9.40 -26.44
CA ASN A 621 19.62 8.82 -27.76
C ASN A 621 20.09 7.36 -27.94
N SER A 622 20.03 6.56 -26.87
CA SER A 622 20.54 5.18 -26.84
C SER A 622 19.96 4.43 -25.64
N THR A 623 20.43 3.21 -25.39
CA THR A 623 20.05 2.33 -24.27
C THR A 623 21.25 2.04 -23.38
N THR A 624 20.99 1.67 -22.14
CA THR A 624 21.95 1.10 -21.20
C THR A 624 22.59 -0.18 -21.75
N ASP A 625 21.83 -1.03 -22.45
CA ASP A 625 22.34 -2.25 -23.07
C ASP A 625 23.37 -1.98 -24.16
N ALA A 626 23.10 -1.05 -25.08
CA ALA A 626 24.07 -0.57 -26.06
C ALA A 626 25.33 0.02 -25.42
N VAL A 627 25.19 0.82 -24.35
CA VAL A 627 26.34 1.38 -23.59
C VAL A 627 27.20 0.25 -23.02
N LEU A 628 26.60 -0.73 -22.34
CA LEU A 628 27.30 -1.89 -21.78
C LEU A 628 27.97 -2.73 -22.87
N SER A 629 27.30 -2.91 -24.01
CA SER A 629 27.82 -3.64 -25.18
C SER A 629 29.04 -2.93 -25.78
N ASP A 630 28.99 -1.61 -25.94
CA ASP A 630 30.10 -0.81 -26.47
C ASP A 630 31.30 -0.81 -25.52
N LEU A 631 31.07 -0.65 -24.21
CA LEU A 631 32.10 -0.75 -23.19
C LEU A 631 32.78 -2.13 -23.23
N ALA A 632 31.99 -3.22 -23.26
CA ALA A 632 32.52 -4.58 -23.34
C ALA A 632 33.32 -4.83 -24.64
N ALA A 633 32.97 -4.15 -25.73
CA ALA A 633 33.67 -4.21 -27.01
C ALA A 633 34.87 -3.24 -27.12
N GLY A 634 35.12 -2.40 -26.11
CA GLY A 634 36.13 -1.33 -26.15
C GLY A 634 35.81 -0.23 -27.17
N ARG A 635 34.53 -0.04 -27.51
CA ARG A 635 34.02 1.03 -28.36
C ARG A 635 33.61 2.23 -27.50
N THR A 636 33.50 3.39 -28.13
CA THR A 636 33.00 4.60 -27.47
C THR A 636 31.47 4.52 -27.38
N PRO A 637 30.88 4.48 -26.17
CA PRO A 637 29.43 4.44 -26.01
C PRO A 637 28.78 5.80 -26.30
N ALA A 638 27.45 5.81 -26.38
CA ALA A 638 26.66 7.04 -26.37
C ALA A 638 26.91 7.88 -25.10
N PRO A 639 26.66 9.20 -25.12
CA PRO A 639 26.77 10.04 -23.93
C PRO A 639 25.88 9.53 -22.80
N VAL A 640 26.45 9.47 -21.60
CA VAL A 640 25.76 9.15 -20.35
C VAL A 640 25.97 10.32 -19.40
N PHE A 641 24.88 10.93 -18.96
CA PHE A 641 24.88 12.00 -17.98
C PHE A 641 24.53 11.45 -16.61
N PHE A 642 25.27 11.87 -15.60
CA PHE A 642 25.12 11.43 -14.22
C PHE A 642 24.68 12.59 -13.33
N ALA A 643 24.00 12.25 -12.23
CA ALA A 643 23.62 13.21 -11.21
C ALA A 643 24.84 14.01 -10.66
N PRO A 644 25.98 13.40 -10.29
CA PRO A 644 27.16 14.18 -9.90
C PRO A 644 27.79 14.87 -11.12
N PRO A 645 27.89 16.21 -11.18
CA PRO A 645 28.42 16.92 -12.35
C PRO A 645 29.88 16.58 -12.66
N SER A 646 30.63 16.15 -11.63
CA SER A 646 32.02 15.75 -11.76
C SER A 646 32.23 14.41 -12.49
N ALA A 647 31.17 13.62 -12.69
CA ALA A 647 31.19 12.44 -13.55
C ALA A 647 30.91 12.77 -15.04
N ASN A 648 30.43 13.98 -15.33
CA ASN A 648 30.10 14.39 -16.68
C ASN A 648 31.33 14.98 -17.36
N GLY A 649 31.67 14.50 -18.56
CA GLY A 649 32.91 14.86 -19.26
C GLY A 649 32.99 16.33 -19.70
N ASP A 650 31.85 17.02 -19.75
CA ASP A 650 31.73 18.46 -19.99
C ASP A 650 31.68 19.29 -18.70
N GLY A 651 31.58 18.64 -17.54
CA GLY A 651 31.44 19.26 -16.22
C GLY A 651 30.11 19.97 -15.99
N PHE A 652 29.09 19.71 -16.84
CA PHE A 652 27.77 20.29 -16.70
C PHE A 652 26.92 19.49 -15.70
N ASP A 653 26.07 20.21 -14.97
CA ASP A 653 25.10 19.62 -14.06
C ASP A 653 23.81 19.34 -14.84
N HIS A 654 23.74 18.14 -15.42
CA HIS A 654 22.62 17.70 -16.26
C HIS A 654 21.34 17.40 -15.48
N LEU A 655 21.37 17.38 -14.15
CA LEU A 655 20.22 17.04 -13.33
C LEU A 655 19.96 18.12 -12.28
N GLN A 656 18.81 18.78 -12.36
CA GLN A 656 18.31 19.58 -11.24
C GLN A 656 17.35 18.77 -10.39
N VAL A 657 17.70 18.61 -9.12
CA VAL A 657 16.83 17.97 -8.14
C VAL A 657 16.12 19.02 -7.28
N SER A 658 14.78 19.02 -7.31
CA SER A 658 13.98 19.84 -6.41
C SER A 658 13.11 18.97 -5.51
N GLU A 659 13.14 19.24 -4.21
CA GLU A 659 12.22 18.61 -3.25
C GLU A 659 10.83 19.26 -3.40
N LEU A 660 9.84 18.44 -3.73
CA LEU A 660 8.44 18.90 -3.86
C LEU A 660 7.74 18.87 -2.50
N SER A 661 7.98 17.81 -1.73
CA SER A 661 7.46 17.58 -0.38
C SER A 661 8.40 16.61 0.35
N ASN A 662 8.19 16.41 1.66
CA ASN A 662 8.96 15.41 2.42
C ASN A 662 8.85 14.04 1.72
N ASN A 663 9.98 13.45 1.33
CA ASN A 663 10.13 12.18 0.61
C ASN A 663 9.75 12.16 -0.88
N THR A 664 9.50 13.31 -1.51
CA THR A 664 9.21 13.40 -2.95
C THR A 664 10.12 14.41 -3.64
N PHE A 665 10.78 13.98 -4.70
CA PHE A 665 11.72 14.79 -5.45
C PHE A 665 11.37 14.78 -6.92
N ASN A 666 11.51 15.93 -7.57
CA ASN A 666 11.58 16.02 -9.02
C ASN A 666 13.03 15.90 -9.46
N LEU A 667 13.24 15.08 -10.49
CA LEU A 667 14.48 14.95 -11.23
C LEU A 667 14.26 15.56 -12.62
N ALA A 668 14.81 16.75 -12.83
CA ALA A 668 14.63 17.52 -14.05
C ALA A 668 15.95 17.50 -14.84
N TRP A 669 15.94 16.88 -16.01
CA TRP A 669 17.13 16.62 -16.81
C TRP A 669 17.28 17.58 -17.98
N GLU A 670 18.55 17.84 -18.31
CA GLU A 670 18.99 18.38 -19.59
C GLU A 670 19.66 17.27 -20.39
N ASP A 671 19.17 17.02 -21.60
CA ASP A 671 19.52 15.83 -22.37
C ASP A 671 20.60 16.07 -23.44
N THR A 672 21.19 17.26 -23.52
CA THR A 672 22.19 17.62 -24.54
C THR A 672 23.46 18.25 -23.97
N VAL A 673 24.60 17.98 -24.62
CA VAL A 673 25.89 18.57 -24.26
C VAL A 673 25.94 20.03 -24.71
N GLY A 674 26.03 20.95 -23.74
CA GLY A 674 26.35 22.36 -24.00
C GLY A 674 25.20 23.23 -24.51
N GLU A 675 23.94 22.81 -24.32
CA GLU A 675 22.81 23.71 -24.50
C GLU A 675 22.77 24.80 -23.41
N ASN A 676 22.44 26.03 -23.84
CA ASN A 676 22.42 27.23 -22.97
C ASN A 676 21.02 27.58 -22.46
N SER A 677 20.00 26.75 -22.76
CA SER A 677 18.62 26.95 -22.26
C SER A 677 18.59 26.81 -20.74
N ALA A 678 19.20 25.73 -20.22
CA ALA A 678 19.21 25.38 -18.80
C ALA A 678 17.79 25.50 -18.20
N ASP A 679 16.79 25.05 -18.95
CA ASP A 679 15.37 25.10 -18.58
C ASP A 679 14.87 23.77 -17.97
N PHE A 680 15.69 22.72 -18.02
CA PHE A 680 15.57 21.40 -17.38
C PHE A 680 14.20 20.77 -17.61
N ASN A 681 13.70 20.84 -18.85
CA ASN A 681 12.38 20.32 -19.20
C ASN A 681 12.39 19.20 -20.25
N ASP A 682 13.57 18.78 -20.73
CA ASP A 682 13.72 17.71 -21.71
C ASP A 682 13.14 16.40 -21.18
N LEU A 683 13.41 16.12 -19.90
CA LEU A 683 12.86 14.99 -19.17
C LEU A 683 12.71 15.33 -17.69
N VAL A 684 11.46 15.43 -17.22
CA VAL A 684 11.12 15.65 -15.82
C VAL A 684 10.37 14.44 -15.29
N LEU A 685 10.89 13.84 -14.23
CA LEU A 685 10.23 12.75 -13.52
C LEU A 685 10.17 13.02 -12.02
N SER A 686 9.15 12.48 -11.36
CA SER A 686 9.08 12.49 -9.91
C SER A 686 9.53 11.13 -9.36
N VAL A 687 10.22 11.15 -8.22
CA VAL A 687 10.55 9.96 -7.42
C VAL A 687 10.02 10.15 -6.01
N GLN A 688 9.33 9.13 -5.51
CA GLN A 688 8.81 9.10 -4.14
C GLN A 688 8.84 7.70 -3.56
N VAL A 689 8.85 7.59 -2.23
CA VAL A 689 8.52 6.33 -1.56
C VAL A 689 7.04 6.03 -1.77
N THR A 690 6.71 4.84 -2.26
CA THR A 690 5.32 4.34 -2.35
C THR A 690 5.11 3.16 -1.41
N ASN A 691 3.87 3.01 -0.94
CA ASN A 691 3.41 1.85 -0.20
C ASN A 691 2.65 0.85 -1.09
N ASP A 692 2.58 1.12 -2.39
CA ASP A 692 1.99 0.20 -3.35
C ASP A 692 2.77 -1.12 -3.39
N ASN A 693 2.06 -2.21 -3.65
CA ASN A 693 2.72 -3.48 -3.89
C ASN A 693 3.42 -3.40 -5.24
N GLN A 694 4.62 -3.98 -5.32
CA GLN A 694 5.31 -4.17 -6.59
C GLN A 694 4.37 -4.79 -7.63
N VAL A 695 4.28 -4.15 -8.80
CA VAL A 695 3.45 -4.61 -9.91
C VAL A 695 3.90 -6.02 -10.35
N PRO A 696 2.99 -7.01 -10.47
CA PRO A 696 3.36 -8.35 -10.92
C PRO A 696 4.06 -8.29 -12.28
N GLY A 697 5.09 -9.11 -12.48
CA GLY A 697 5.88 -9.13 -13.72
C GLY A 697 7.11 -8.21 -13.72
N THR A 698 7.20 -7.22 -12.83
CA THR A 698 8.22 -6.16 -12.94
C THR A 698 9.51 -6.40 -12.15
N GLN A 699 9.64 -7.56 -11.49
CA GLN A 699 10.72 -7.85 -10.53
C GLN A 699 12.12 -7.76 -11.11
N ILE A 700 12.28 -8.15 -12.38
CA ILE A 700 13.56 -8.13 -13.09
C ILE A 700 13.60 -7.03 -14.16
N GLN A 701 12.57 -6.19 -14.25
CA GLN A 701 12.49 -5.17 -15.28
C GLN A 701 13.54 -4.08 -15.09
N GLY A 702 14.14 -3.67 -16.21
CA GLY A 702 15.20 -2.67 -16.26
C GLY A 702 16.61 -3.20 -15.93
N GLY A 703 16.79 -4.50 -15.71
CA GLY A 703 18.13 -5.10 -15.77
C GLY A 703 18.69 -5.13 -17.20
N GLN A 704 19.86 -5.75 -17.40
CA GLN A 704 20.41 -5.97 -18.74
C GLN A 704 19.48 -6.85 -19.58
N ALA A 705 19.02 -6.38 -20.74
CA ALA A 705 17.94 -6.95 -21.54
C ALA A 705 16.66 -7.21 -20.70
N GLY A 706 16.29 -6.20 -19.92
CA GLY A 706 15.30 -6.24 -18.85
C GLY A 706 13.87 -5.95 -19.28
N GLU A 707 13.58 -5.82 -20.57
CA GLU A 707 12.24 -5.56 -21.13
C GLU A 707 11.37 -6.84 -21.13
N VAL A 708 11.36 -7.57 -20.01
CA VAL A 708 10.70 -8.87 -19.85
C VAL A 708 9.80 -8.90 -18.63
N MET A 709 8.85 -9.83 -18.59
CA MET A 709 7.99 -10.05 -17.42
C MET A 709 8.43 -11.29 -16.63
N GLU A 710 8.54 -11.14 -15.31
CA GLU A 710 8.86 -12.19 -14.36
C GLU A 710 7.60 -12.76 -13.69
N LEU A 711 7.20 -13.96 -14.09
CA LEU A 711 6.02 -14.64 -13.54
C LEU A 711 6.37 -15.90 -12.73
N ARG A 712 7.64 -16.11 -12.33
CA ARG A 712 8.06 -17.28 -11.55
C ARG A 712 7.56 -17.28 -10.11
N ASP A 713 7.30 -16.12 -9.54
CA ASP A 713 6.99 -15.99 -8.11
C ASP A 713 5.49 -16.04 -7.81
N ASN A 714 5.09 -16.92 -6.88
CA ASN A 714 3.77 -16.95 -6.21
C ASN A 714 2.52 -17.02 -7.10
N LEU A 715 2.66 -17.24 -8.41
CA LEU A 715 1.56 -17.42 -9.37
C LEU A 715 1.48 -18.90 -9.83
N THR A 716 0.27 -19.35 -10.17
CA THR A 716 0.04 -20.71 -10.69
C THR A 716 -0.95 -20.71 -11.84
N GLY A 717 -0.72 -21.56 -12.85
CA GLY A 717 -1.62 -21.70 -13.99
C GLY A 717 -1.37 -20.65 -15.08
N LEU A 718 -2.44 -20.23 -15.75
CA LEU A 718 -2.43 -19.13 -16.72
C LEU A 718 -2.90 -17.85 -15.99
N VAL A 719 -2.10 -16.80 -16.10
CA VAL A 719 -2.34 -15.46 -15.57
C VAL A 719 -3.13 -14.69 -16.62
N PRO A 720 -4.39 -14.28 -16.34
CA PRO A 720 -5.13 -13.42 -17.26
C PRO A 720 -4.34 -12.13 -17.52
N ALA A 721 -4.30 -11.70 -18.77
CA ALA A 721 -3.63 -10.48 -19.17
C ALA A 721 -4.56 -9.65 -20.05
N GLU A 722 -4.68 -8.37 -19.73
CA GLU A 722 -5.31 -7.36 -20.58
C GLU A 722 -4.21 -6.56 -21.28
N PHE A 723 -4.42 -6.30 -22.57
CA PHE A 723 -3.46 -5.62 -23.43
C PHE A 723 -4.07 -4.32 -23.95
N VAL A 724 -3.39 -3.21 -23.72
CA VAL A 724 -3.68 -1.94 -24.39
C VAL A 724 -2.61 -1.73 -25.44
N VAL A 725 -3.02 -1.58 -26.69
CA VAL A 725 -2.12 -1.46 -27.84
C VAL A 725 -2.34 -0.11 -28.50
N ASN A 726 -1.27 0.66 -28.63
CA ASN A 726 -1.21 1.91 -29.38
C ASN A 726 -0.16 1.75 -30.48
N SER A 727 -0.40 2.30 -31.67
CA SER A 727 0.50 2.11 -32.81
C SER A 727 0.39 3.27 -33.79
N LYS A 728 1.54 3.69 -34.31
CA LYS A 728 1.66 4.58 -35.47
C LYS A 728 2.47 3.95 -36.62
N ALA A 729 2.72 2.64 -36.53
CA ALA A 729 3.43 1.87 -37.53
C ALA A 729 2.84 2.07 -38.93
N ILE A 730 3.72 2.16 -39.92
CA ILE A 730 3.35 2.05 -41.33
C ILE A 730 3.21 0.58 -41.72
N TYR A 731 3.98 -0.31 -41.07
CA TYR A 731 3.96 -1.75 -41.32
C TYR A 731 2.82 -2.46 -40.62
N ASP A 732 2.36 -3.57 -41.23
CA ASP A 732 1.40 -4.48 -40.61
C ASP A 732 2.12 -5.48 -39.71
N ASN A 733 2.43 -5.04 -38.49
CA ASN A 733 3.29 -5.77 -37.57
C ASN A 733 2.53 -6.88 -36.83
N THR A 734 3.21 -8.01 -36.58
CA THR A 734 2.73 -9.05 -35.66
C THR A 734 3.47 -8.98 -34.33
N PHE A 735 2.73 -8.77 -33.25
CA PHE A 735 3.25 -8.78 -31.89
C PHE A 735 2.99 -10.11 -31.17
N GLY A 736 3.89 -10.50 -30.26
CA GLY A 736 3.63 -11.61 -29.37
C GLY A 736 4.61 -11.73 -28.22
N PHE A 737 4.44 -12.79 -27.44
CA PHE A 737 5.32 -13.15 -26.33
C PHE A 737 5.85 -14.58 -26.48
N TYR A 738 7.03 -14.85 -25.92
CA TYR A 738 7.63 -16.18 -25.84
C TYR A 738 8.28 -16.40 -24.47
N ILE A 739 8.59 -17.66 -24.16
CA ILE A 739 9.20 -18.05 -22.88
C ILE A 739 10.71 -18.10 -23.01
N VAL A 740 11.42 -17.58 -22.01
CA VAL A 740 12.86 -17.82 -21.82
C VAL A 740 13.13 -18.56 -20.52
N ASP A 741 14.21 -19.34 -20.50
CA ASP A 741 14.60 -20.17 -19.36
C ASP A 741 15.25 -19.38 -18.23
N ASN A 742 15.84 -18.22 -18.56
CA ASN A 742 16.58 -17.37 -17.63
C ASN A 742 16.64 -15.92 -18.12
N VAL A 743 17.16 -15.04 -17.25
CA VAL A 743 17.28 -13.59 -17.51
C VAL A 743 18.18 -13.24 -18.70
N THR A 744 19.08 -14.14 -19.11
CA THR A 744 19.95 -13.94 -20.29
C THR A 744 19.26 -14.34 -21.60
N GLY A 745 17.96 -14.62 -21.57
CA GLY A 745 17.16 -14.94 -22.75
C GLY A 745 17.32 -16.33 -23.32
N ARG A 746 17.94 -17.29 -22.61
CA ARG A 746 18.22 -18.62 -23.16
C ARG A 746 16.94 -19.41 -23.43
N ILE A 747 16.91 -20.17 -24.55
CA ILE A 747 15.87 -21.15 -24.87
C ILE A 747 16.53 -22.52 -25.06
N GLY A 748 16.34 -23.42 -24.09
CA GLY A 748 17.02 -24.71 -24.05
C GLY A 748 18.54 -24.56 -24.02
N ASN A 749 19.21 -24.94 -25.11
CA ASN A 749 20.66 -24.80 -25.28
C ASN A 749 21.05 -23.61 -26.20
N LEU A 750 20.08 -22.78 -26.61
CA LEU A 750 20.28 -21.66 -27.53
C LEU A 750 20.35 -20.35 -26.76
N ASN A 751 21.45 -19.62 -26.91
CA ASN A 751 21.56 -18.24 -26.43
C ASN A 751 21.06 -17.29 -27.54
N PRO A 752 20.60 -16.07 -27.20
CA PRO A 752 20.28 -15.04 -28.19
C PRO A 752 21.39 -14.89 -29.25
N GLY A 753 21.01 -14.87 -30.52
CA GLY A 753 21.93 -14.80 -31.67
C GLY A 753 22.50 -16.13 -32.17
N ALA A 754 22.28 -17.25 -31.46
CA ALA A 754 22.63 -18.57 -31.98
C ALA A 754 21.73 -18.95 -33.17
N PRO A 755 22.25 -19.65 -34.20
CA PRO A 755 21.41 -20.22 -35.25
C PRO A 755 20.26 -21.05 -34.68
N GLY A 756 19.03 -20.82 -35.15
CA GLY A 756 17.80 -21.43 -34.66
C GLY A 756 17.19 -20.79 -33.40
N TYR A 757 17.80 -19.77 -32.79
CA TYR A 757 17.23 -19.08 -31.63
C TYR A 757 15.89 -18.41 -31.97
N ALA A 758 15.87 -17.60 -33.03
CA ALA A 758 14.66 -16.86 -33.42
C ALA A 758 13.53 -17.81 -33.86
N GLU A 759 13.85 -18.84 -34.65
CA GLU A 759 12.91 -19.93 -34.98
C GLU A 759 12.31 -20.56 -33.71
N ALA A 760 13.15 -20.89 -32.72
CA ALA A 760 12.68 -21.48 -31.46
C ALA A 760 11.78 -20.53 -30.68
N ALA A 761 12.13 -19.24 -30.61
CA ALA A 761 11.35 -18.20 -29.93
C ALA A 761 9.96 -18.03 -30.56
N ILE A 762 9.89 -17.82 -31.88
CA ILE A 762 8.63 -17.59 -32.60
C ILE A 762 7.76 -18.86 -32.67
N SER A 763 8.39 -20.04 -32.76
CA SER A 763 7.66 -21.32 -32.76
C SER A 763 6.95 -21.63 -31.44
N GLN A 764 7.42 -21.07 -30.32
CA GLN A 764 6.80 -21.23 -28.99
C GLN A 764 5.98 -20.01 -28.54
N ARG A 765 5.60 -19.13 -29.49
CA ARG A 765 4.79 -17.94 -29.17
C ARG A 765 3.54 -18.30 -28.37
N LEU A 766 3.18 -17.42 -27.45
CA LEU A 766 2.08 -17.63 -26.52
C LEU A 766 0.74 -17.27 -27.17
N ASP A 767 -0.30 -18.01 -26.76
CA ASP A 767 -1.69 -17.67 -27.04
C ASP A 767 -2.14 -16.61 -26.03
N LEU A 768 -2.18 -15.35 -26.45
CA LEU A 768 -2.48 -14.23 -25.57
C LEU A 768 -3.93 -14.23 -25.08
N GLU A 769 -4.86 -14.85 -25.81
CA GLU A 769 -6.26 -15.00 -25.38
C GLU A 769 -6.38 -15.98 -24.19
N ALA A 770 -5.46 -16.95 -24.08
CA ALA A 770 -5.44 -17.92 -23.00
C ALA A 770 -4.83 -17.38 -21.69
N GLY A 771 -4.07 -16.27 -21.77
CA GLY A 771 -3.29 -15.71 -20.67
C GLY A 771 -1.83 -16.17 -20.65
N LEU A 772 -1.03 -15.58 -19.76
CA LEU A 772 0.41 -15.79 -19.67
C LEU A 772 0.77 -16.90 -18.66
N PRO A 773 1.69 -17.83 -18.98
CA PRO A 773 2.01 -18.94 -18.10
C PRO A 773 2.79 -18.49 -16.87
N ALA A 774 2.25 -18.77 -15.68
CA ALA A 774 2.98 -18.62 -14.43
C ALA A 774 4.18 -19.59 -14.36
N GLY A 775 5.17 -19.26 -13.53
CA GLY A 775 6.39 -20.06 -13.39
C GLY A 775 7.45 -19.76 -14.45
N LYS A 776 7.31 -18.70 -15.25
CA LYS A 776 8.11 -18.42 -16.46
C LYS A 776 8.59 -16.97 -16.51
N ILE A 777 9.66 -16.74 -17.28
CA ILE A 777 10.04 -15.41 -17.77
C ILE A 777 9.47 -15.26 -19.17
N ILE A 778 8.77 -14.16 -19.41
CA ILE A 778 8.03 -13.90 -20.65
C ILE A 778 8.67 -12.71 -21.35
N ALA A 779 9.15 -12.89 -22.58
CA ALA A 779 9.78 -11.86 -23.38
C ALA A 779 8.88 -11.47 -24.57
N PRO A 780 8.69 -10.18 -24.87
CA PRO A 780 7.97 -9.76 -26.05
C PRO A 780 8.82 -9.87 -27.32
N PHE A 781 8.14 -9.90 -28.47
CA PHE A 781 8.74 -9.75 -29.79
C PHE A 781 7.79 -9.00 -30.74
N LEU A 782 8.38 -8.41 -31.79
CA LEU A 782 7.67 -7.84 -32.93
C LEU A 782 8.15 -8.50 -34.22
N ILE A 783 7.26 -8.86 -35.13
CA ILE A 783 7.61 -9.21 -36.52
C ILE A 783 7.14 -8.06 -37.40
N ALA A 784 8.08 -7.48 -38.13
CA ALA A 784 7.81 -6.33 -38.97
C ALA A 784 7.20 -6.73 -40.31
N ASP A 785 6.12 -6.05 -40.69
CA ASP A 785 5.41 -6.18 -41.98
C ASP A 785 5.14 -7.63 -42.39
N GLY A 786 4.63 -8.45 -41.45
CA GLY A 786 4.42 -9.87 -41.71
C GLY A 786 3.98 -10.68 -40.51
N THR A 787 3.77 -11.98 -40.76
CA THR A 787 3.23 -12.95 -39.79
C THR A 787 4.30 -13.88 -39.22
N ALA A 788 3.98 -14.55 -38.11
CA ALA A 788 4.82 -15.60 -37.53
C ALA A 788 5.04 -16.77 -38.52
N GLU A 789 4.02 -17.14 -39.28
CA GLU A 789 4.09 -18.20 -40.28
C GLU A 789 5.04 -17.84 -41.44
N GLU A 790 4.99 -16.60 -41.93
CA GLU A 790 5.90 -16.10 -42.97
C GLU A 790 7.34 -16.04 -42.46
N PHE A 791 7.55 -15.54 -41.23
CA PHE A 791 8.87 -15.51 -40.60
C PHE A 791 9.49 -16.90 -40.52
N LEU A 792 8.74 -17.89 -40.02
CA LEU A 792 9.22 -19.27 -39.88
C LEU A 792 9.51 -19.94 -41.24
N ALA A 793 8.82 -19.54 -42.31
CA ALA A 793 9.01 -20.09 -43.64
C ALA A 793 10.20 -19.45 -44.39
N GLU A 794 10.36 -18.13 -44.26
CA GLU A 794 11.26 -17.35 -45.11
C GLU A 794 12.56 -16.93 -44.41
N ASN A 795 12.51 -16.64 -43.11
CA ASN A 795 13.66 -16.12 -42.35
C ASN A 795 13.77 -16.69 -40.92
N PRO A 796 13.76 -18.03 -40.72
CA PRO A 796 13.75 -18.63 -39.38
C PRO A 796 15.01 -18.33 -38.54
N ASN A 797 16.11 -17.93 -39.18
CA ASN A 797 17.35 -17.56 -38.49
C ASN A 797 17.50 -16.05 -38.27
N ASN A 798 16.48 -15.25 -38.56
CA ASN A 798 16.47 -13.79 -38.42
C ASN A 798 17.72 -13.13 -39.06
N GLN A 799 17.97 -13.44 -40.33
CA GLN A 799 19.14 -12.93 -41.05
C GLN A 799 18.85 -11.54 -41.63
N TYR A 800 19.78 -10.62 -41.41
CA TYR A 800 19.72 -9.25 -41.94
C TYR A 800 19.43 -9.25 -43.45
N GLY A 801 18.37 -8.54 -43.85
CA GLY A 801 17.97 -8.33 -45.25
C GLY A 801 17.33 -9.54 -45.96
N GLN A 802 16.92 -10.59 -45.23
CA GLN A 802 16.17 -11.72 -45.77
C GLN A 802 14.75 -11.78 -45.22
N GLY A 803 13.75 -11.97 -46.07
CA GLY A 803 12.35 -12.14 -45.66
C GLY A 803 11.84 -11.07 -44.69
N VAL A 804 10.80 -11.41 -43.93
CA VAL A 804 10.31 -10.60 -42.80
C VAL A 804 11.26 -10.72 -41.61
N GLN A 805 11.39 -9.65 -40.82
CA GLN A 805 12.32 -9.57 -39.69
C GLN A 805 11.58 -9.64 -38.37
N ALA A 806 12.20 -10.25 -37.36
CA ALA A 806 11.71 -10.26 -35.99
C ALA A 806 12.65 -9.47 -35.08
N TYR A 807 12.09 -8.71 -34.15
CA TYR A 807 12.81 -7.93 -33.17
C TYR A 807 12.47 -8.41 -31.76
N PHE A 808 13.51 -8.55 -30.96
CA PHE A 808 13.50 -9.12 -29.62
C PHE A 808 14.18 -8.16 -28.65
N VAL A 809 13.90 -8.36 -27.37
CA VAL A 809 14.55 -7.66 -26.25
C VAL A 809 16.06 -7.91 -26.20
N TYR A 810 16.49 -9.11 -26.60
CA TYR A 810 17.91 -9.46 -26.51
C TYR A 810 18.66 -8.99 -27.74
N LEU A 811 19.53 -7.98 -27.58
CA LEU A 811 20.33 -7.35 -28.64
C LEU A 811 20.96 -8.37 -29.62
N GLY A 812 21.52 -9.47 -29.09
CA GLY A 812 22.17 -10.50 -29.89
C GLY A 812 21.21 -11.29 -30.80
N ALA A 813 19.91 -11.30 -30.53
CA ALA A 813 18.89 -11.93 -31.37
C ALA A 813 18.39 -11.03 -32.51
N ASN A 814 18.69 -9.72 -32.47
CA ASN A 814 18.30 -8.77 -33.50
C ASN A 814 19.32 -8.79 -34.65
N PRO A 815 18.86 -8.77 -35.92
CA PRO A 815 19.71 -9.00 -37.09
C PRO A 815 20.75 -7.90 -37.32
N ASP A 816 20.48 -6.68 -36.84
CA ASP A 816 21.32 -5.50 -36.95
C ASP A 816 22.10 -5.20 -35.64
N GLY A 817 21.85 -5.97 -34.58
CA GLY A 817 22.45 -5.76 -33.27
C GLY A 817 22.07 -4.42 -32.64
N LYS A 818 20.85 -3.93 -32.87
CA LYS A 818 20.27 -2.74 -32.22
C LYS A 818 19.10 -3.10 -31.32
N ASP A 819 18.80 -2.22 -30.36
CA ASP A 819 17.62 -2.34 -29.50
C ASP A 819 16.39 -1.76 -30.19
N HIS A 820 15.41 -2.64 -30.38
CA HIS A 820 14.12 -2.34 -30.99
C HIS A 820 12.99 -2.30 -29.96
N VAL A 821 13.30 -2.54 -28.68
CA VAL A 821 12.32 -2.59 -27.59
C VAL A 821 12.75 -1.62 -26.51
N ARG A 822 11.81 -0.82 -26.00
CA ARG A 822 12.02 0.11 -24.89
C ARG A 822 11.04 -0.18 -23.77
N LEU A 823 11.50 -0.03 -22.53
CA LEU A 823 10.65 -0.08 -21.35
C LEU A 823 10.14 1.33 -21.05
N LEU A 824 8.85 1.60 -21.20
CA LEU A 824 8.27 2.91 -20.87
C LEU A 824 7.72 2.99 -19.43
N GLY A 825 7.56 1.84 -18.77
CA GLY A 825 7.01 1.76 -17.43
C GLY A 825 6.77 0.31 -17.03
N ASP A 826 6.09 0.10 -15.91
CA ASP A 826 5.72 -1.24 -15.46
C ASP A 826 4.94 -1.99 -16.56
N ASN A 827 5.50 -3.12 -17.03
CA ASN A 827 4.91 -3.95 -18.10
C ASN A 827 4.49 -3.18 -19.37
N THR A 828 5.16 -2.08 -19.70
CA THR A 828 4.87 -1.25 -20.87
C THR A 828 6.05 -1.23 -21.83
N PHE A 829 5.83 -1.76 -23.04
CA PHE A 829 6.88 -2.00 -24.03
C PHE A 829 6.61 -1.20 -25.29
N ALA A 830 7.60 -0.44 -25.75
CA ALA A 830 7.55 0.31 -27.01
C ALA A 830 8.51 -0.28 -28.04
N PHE A 831 8.15 -0.25 -29.31
CA PHE A 831 8.87 -0.91 -30.39
C PHE A 831 9.15 0.01 -31.56
N GLU A 832 10.28 -0.26 -32.20
CA GLU A 832 10.67 0.25 -33.51
C GLU A 832 10.64 -0.88 -34.55
N ASP A 833 9.94 -0.68 -35.67
CA ASP A 833 9.62 -1.73 -36.65
C ASP A 833 10.53 -1.77 -37.89
N LYS A 834 11.49 -0.85 -38.00
CA LYS A 834 12.43 -0.78 -39.14
C LYS A 834 13.86 -1.17 -38.75
N LEU A 835 14.53 -1.89 -39.65
CA LEU A 835 15.94 -2.24 -39.54
C LEU A 835 16.82 -1.01 -39.33
N ASP A 836 17.98 -1.23 -38.70
CA ASP A 836 18.95 -0.22 -38.36
C ASP A 836 18.38 0.86 -37.44
N GLY A 837 17.37 0.51 -36.63
CA GLY A 837 16.70 1.38 -35.67
C GLY A 837 15.74 2.40 -36.29
N GLY A 838 15.44 2.31 -37.59
CA GLY A 838 14.40 3.10 -38.23
C GLY A 838 14.45 4.61 -38.01
N ASP A 839 13.34 5.20 -37.59
CA ASP A 839 13.23 6.62 -37.22
C ASP A 839 13.45 6.90 -35.72
N LEU A 840 13.65 5.84 -34.93
CA LEU A 840 14.06 5.90 -33.52
C LEU A 840 13.04 6.62 -32.63
N ASP A 841 11.77 6.61 -32.97
CA ASP A 841 10.71 7.21 -32.13
C ASP A 841 9.96 6.17 -31.29
N TYR A 842 10.13 4.87 -31.61
CA TYR A 842 9.53 3.72 -30.92
C TYR A 842 8.01 3.82 -30.74
N ASN A 843 7.34 4.61 -31.58
CA ASN A 843 5.88 4.76 -31.55
C ASN A 843 5.17 3.77 -32.49
N ASP A 844 5.94 2.96 -33.23
CA ASP A 844 5.41 1.97 -34.18
C ASP A 844 4.47 0.99 -33.46
N LEU A 845 4.83 0.56 -32.24
CA LEU A 845 3.93 -0.18 -31.36
C LEU A 845 4.25 0.09 -29.89
N ILE A 846 3.24 0.39 -29.09
CA ILE A 846 3.31 0.45 -27.63
C ILE A 846 2.28 -0.53 -27.07
N VAL A 847 2.74 -1.46 -26.23
CA VAL A 847 1.90 -2.46 -25.57
C VAL A 847 2.03 -2.32 -24.06
N GLU A 848 0.92 -1.98 -23.41
CA GLU A 848 0.78 -2.02 -21.95
C GLU A 848 0.08 -3.32 -21.55
N VAL A 849 0.65 -4.03 -20.57
CA VAL A 849 0.13 -5.31 -20.09
C VAL A 849 -0.32 -5.19 -18.63
N SER A 850 -1.62 -5.37 -18.41
CA SER A 850 -2.21 -5.49 -17.08
C SER A 850 -2.43 -6.96 -16.72
N LEU A 851 -1.85 -7.42 -15.62
CA LEU A 851 -1.97 -8.80 -15.14
C LEU A 851 -3.06 -8.90 -14.07
N GLY A 852 -3.99 -9.84 -14.23
CA GLY A 852 -5.18 -10.02 -13.40
C GLY A 852 -5.10 -11.05 -12.28
#